data_AF-A0A2H3I1V0-F1
#
_entry.id   AF-A0A2H3I1V0-F1
#
_cell.length_a   1.000
_cell.length_b   1.000
_cell.length_c   1.000
_cell.angle_alpha   90.00
_cell.angle_beta   90.00
_cell.angle_gamma   90.00
#
_symmetry.space_group_name_H-M   'P 1'
#
loop_
_entity.id
_entity.type
_entity.pdbx_description
1 polymer ?
#
loop_
_entity_poly.entity_id
_entity_poly.type
_entity_poly.pdbx_seq_one_letter_code
_entity_poly.pdbx_strand_id
1 'polypeptide(L)'
;MLRRNGKPTSCEPCRIAKVRCDHSTPICRRCKSKGIANKCYYHPAPLTRPKNPTDGIGPPSSIRRSKPKAYVRPSRVEETIAARTLTDIRKRATSSTGTNARESNDSNYLGTTSYLSVFKETPSWTPRASWNCSLQAEFEHWRRDHAYTSARLVRLLCAVGFYRKEIKWYYARGRFTKIPGPLVLDPLRRVQEHIERNTWNQERNWERIYDQITAATSHSLRLTSDSSPEEFYSLFTGENLRWEFVGLIFSLAGNSVRCRYDETHILDLGNGEEMDAYTFCKEMVLASNACIEICRQYEHVNDLVIWMYKSHLYLGSEVLGETSERVYSMFGELVSVIYAMGLHREHHSTNVPFFLSETRKRLLAEIHKSDKTVATLYGRPPRLPLLYCDVALPLDLSDDQLFLDEQSLEVVLNGLDSEGWNLQGQFYPATVIRMRQIMSALGEKMLELSLGSRTTSYHNDLLKTYKLCQRTWDQIPVRFRYSADCWEKGDVIEALAKTIVYLEYLLSVFQIQRIRRQENSEATRDLIDTSVQMLSAIVGMTKHFQHGDVKRNFGWIFGAFGSAAAGVLVTEVRRYTISNQPLPSSTPRSEIIRTLSYLISWFQSVKMPFDLAGTVCTEFIKVISRLLDEALDYQQPPPSSSALPLTPNPHETGNMNINAANNNTTLHTQLPQETDIPASQQQPQLQGLMPDGGPMESLCFGMGMEYGVYGVGDDAFHGLGRGLVSDGMNWLDELGLNTDLDDGGIGS
;
A
#
# COMPACT_ATOMS: atom_id res chain seq x y z
N MET A 1 -46.01 -4.60 5.45
CA MET A 1 -44.62 -4.59 5.98
C MET A 1 -43.71 -5.26 4.97
N LEU A 2 -42.63 -4.59 4.57
CA LEU A 2 -41.62 -5.12 3.64
C LEU A 2 -40.29 -5.28 4.38
N ARG A 3 -39.43 -6.19 3.90
CA ARG A 3 -38.04 -6.34 4.36
C ARG A 3 -37.15 -5.28 3.71
N ARG A 4 -35.92 -5.10 4.22
CA ARG A 4 -34.87 -4.24 3.62
C ARG A 4 -34.54 -4.54 2.15
N ASN A 5 -35.01 -5.66 1.58
CA ASN A 5 -34.88 -6.03 0.17
C ASN A 5 -36.23 -5.98 -0.60
N GLY A 6 -37.17 -5.12 -0.19
CA GLY A 6 -38.46 -4.89 -0.85
C GLY A 6 -39.49 -6.03 -0.75
N LYS A 7 -39.09 -7.25 -0.38
CA LYS A 7 -40.00 -8.42 -0.35
C LYS A 7 -40.84 -8.47 0.94
N PRO A 8 -42.12 -8.89 0.89
CA PRO A 8 -43.01 -8.92 2.05
C PRO A 8 -42.52 -9.89 3.15
N THR A 9 -42.75 -9.50 4.41
CA THR A 9 -42.45 -10.33 5.58
C THR A 9 -43.47 -11.46 5.73
N SER A 10 -43.05 -12.72 5.76
CA SER A 10 -43.89 -13.83 6.24
C SER A 10 -44.31 -13.63 7.71
N CYS A 11 -45.53 -14.06 8.06
CA CYS A 11 -46.00 -14.02 9.46
C CYS A 11 -45.18 -14.98 10.34
N GLU A 12 -45.15 -14.69 11.64
CA GLU A 12 -44.22 -15.35 12.57
C GLU A 12 -44.42 -16.87 12.68
N PRO A 13 -45.65 -17.44 12.76
CA PRO A 13 -45.82 -18.89 12.76
C PRO A 13 -45.32 -19.58 11.49
N CYS A 14 -45.41 -18.92 10.33
CA CYS A 14 -44.87 -19.45 9.08
C CYS A 14 -43.36 -19.24 8.95
N ARG A 15 -42.80 -18.17 9.56
CA ARG A 15 -41.36 -17.95 9.65
C ARG A 15 -40.68 -19.00 10.52
N ILE A 16 -41.18 -19.22 11.74
CA ILE A 16 -40.64 -20.21 12.69
C ILE A 16 -40.72 -21.62 12.09
N ALA A 17 -41.87 -21.99 11.52
CA ALA A 17 -42.06 -23.29 10.88
C ALA A 17 -41.42 -23.42 9.48
N LYS A 18 -40.62 -22.44 9.02
CA LYS A 18 -39.89 -22.42 7.73
C LYS A 18 -40.74 -22.79 6.50
N VAL A 19 -41.92 -22.19 6.38
CA VAL A 19 -42.96 -22.56 5.38
C VAL A 19 -43.54 -21.34 4.66
N ARG A 20 -44.02 -21.56 3.43
CA ARG A 20 -44.58 -20.49 2.59
C ARG A 20 -45.75 -19.79 3.29
N CYS A 21 -45.67 -18.47 3.34
CA CYS A 21 -46.73 -17.58 3.75
C CYS A 21 -47.34 -16.94 2.51
N ASP A 22 -48.65 -16.71 2.52
CA ASP A 22 -49.42 -16.04 1.48
C ASP A 22 -49.60 -14.52 1.71
N HIS A 23 -48.92 -13.99 2.73
CA HIS A 23 -48.80 -12.57 3.09
C HIS A 23 -50.08 -11.75 3.28
N SER A 24 -51.28 -12.35 3.24
CA SER A 24 -52.51 -11.62 3.53
C SER A 24 -52.53 -11.07 4.96
N THR A 25 -52.96 -9.82 5.10
CA THR A 25 -53.13 -9.11 6.37
C THR A 25 -54.62 -8.93 6.68
N PRO A 26 -55.03 -8.93 7.96
CA PRO A 26 -54.20 -9.08 9.16
C PRO A 26 -53.70 -10.51 9.40
N ILE A 27 -54.38 -11.53 8.84
CA ILE A 27 -54.11 -12.95 9.11
C ILE A 27 -53.88 -13.69 7.78
N CYS A 28 -52.81 -14.51 7.70
CA CYS A 28 -52.52 -15.30 6.51
C CYS A 28 -53.47 -16.50 6.38
N ARG A 29 -53.89 -16.85 5.16
CA ARG A 29 -54.86 -17.92 4.88
C ARG A 29 -54.41 -19.25 5.47
N ARG A 30 -53.10 -19.54 5.49
CA ARG A 30 -52.52 -20.75 6.11
C ARG A 30 -52.64 -20.79 7.64
N CYS A 31 -52.60 -19.65 8.33
CA CYS A 31 -52.85 -19.61 9.78
C CYS A 31 -54.35 -19.68 10.09
N LYS A 32 -55.20 -19.10 9.23
CA LYS A 32 -56.66 -19.21 9.33
C LYS A 32 -57.11 -20.68 9.16
N SER A 33 -56.63 -21.39 8.14
CA SER A 33 -57.00 -22.80 7.90
C SER A 33 -56.44 -23.78 8.93
N LYS A 34 -55.34 -23.45 9.61
CA LYS A 34 -54.79 -24.24 10.73
C LYS A 34 -55.38 -23.89 12.10
N GLY A 35 -56.40 -23.05 12.19
CA GLY A 35 -57.03 -22.65 13.47
C GLY A 35 -56.14 -21.78 14.39
N ILE A 36 -54.93 -21.44 13.96
CA ILE A 36 -53.95 -20.62 14.72
C ILE A 36 -54.03 -19.14 14.33
N ALA A 37 -55.22 -18.68 13.95
CA ALA A 37 -55.49 -17.32 13.50
C ALA A 37 -55.06 -16.27 14.55
N ASN A 38 -55.35 -16.54 15.83
CA ASN A 38 -54.97 -15.72 16.99
C ASN A 38 -53.46 -15.65 17.26
N LYS A 39 -52.65 -16.57 16.69
CA LYS A 39 -51.18 -16.55 16.79
C LYS A 39 -50.53 -15.98 15.52
N CYS A 40 -51.31 -15.55 14.53
CA CYS A 40 -50.82 -14.99 13.29
C CYS A 40 -50.52 -13.49 13.44
N TYR A 41 -49.24 -13.14 13.52
CA TYR A 41 -48.80 -11.75 13.53
C TYR A 41 -47.56 -11.55 12.65
N TYR A 42 -47.30 -10.30 12.28
CA TYR A 42 -46.16 -9.88 11.47
C TYR A 42 -45.24 -9.01 12.32
N HIS A 43 -44.08 -9.54 12.71
CA HIS A 43 -43.13 -8.85 13.59
C HIS A 43 -42.29 -7.83 12.79
N PRO A 44 -42.21 -6.54 13.19
CA PRO A 44 -41.54 -5.51 12.39
C PRO A 44 -40.01 -5.69 12.31
N ALA A 45 -39.35 -6.14 13.40
CA ALA A 45 -37.90 -6.38 13.44
C ALA A 45 -37.55 -7.82 13.91
N PRO A 46 -37.74 -8.87 13.08
CA PRO A 46 -37.78 -10.28 13.51
C PRO A 46 -36.41 -10.93 13.84
N LEU A 47 -35.40 -10.14 14.22
CA LEU A 47 -34.04 -10.61 14.58
C LEU A 47 -33.50 -10.00 15.88
N THR A 48 -34.09 -8.93 16.42
CA THR A 48 -33.73 -8.40 17.75
C THR A 48 -34.42 -9.22 18.83
N ARG A 49 -33.68 -10.06 19.55
CA ARG A 49 -34.18 -10.91 20.63
C ARG A 49 -33.58 -10.46 21.98
N PRO A 50 -34.36 -9.87 22.91
CA PRO A 50 -33.86 -9.59 24.25
C PRO A 50 -33.66 -10.90 25.03
N LYS A 51 -32.65 -10.94 25.91
CA LYS A 51 -32.51 -11.97 26.96
C LYS A 51 -33.32 -11.52 28.18
N ASN A 52 -34.07 -12.43 28.79
CA ASN A 52 -34.53 -12.32 30.18
C ASN A 52 -34.23 -13.64 30.91
N PRO A 53 -33.89 -13.62 32.22
CA PRO A 53 -33.61 -14.83 33.00
C PRO A 53 -34.74 -15.19 33.98
N THR A 54 -35.20 -16.44 33.96
CA THR A 54 -35.72 -17.22 35.12
C THR A 54 -35.92 -18.70 34.73
N ASP A 55 -36.20 -19.52 35.74
CA ASP A 55 -36.88 -20.82 35.70
C ASP A 55 -36.10 -22.07 35.21
N GLY A 56 -36.00 -23.03 36.13
CA GLY A 56 -35.57 -24.41 35.88
C GLY A 56 -36.67 -25.41 36.28
N ILE A 57 -36.28 -26.54 36.87
CA ILE A 57 -37.11 -27.72 37.23
C ILE A 57 -37.40 -28.62 36.01
N GLY A 58 -37.17 -29.95 36.16
CA GLY A 58 -37.39 -31.00 35.14
C GLY A 58 -38.55 -31.94 35.51
N PRO A 59 -38.50 -33.28 35.27
CA PRO A 59 -37.47 -34.09 34.59
C PRO A 59 -38.02 -35.03 33.45
N PRO A 60 -37.92 -36.39 33.44
CA PRO A 60 -37.02 -37.07 32.48
C PRO A 60 -37.61 -38.22 31.60
N SER A 61 -36.98 -38.48 30.44
CA SER A 61 -36.98 -39.78 29.70
C SER A 61 -35.97 -39.73 28.52
N SER A 62 -35.40 -40.82 27.97
CA SER A 62 -35.27 -42.23 28.40
C SER A 62 -34.00 -42.91 27.83
N ILE A 63 -33.66 -44.06 28.41
CA ILE A 63 -32.43 -44.88 28.25
C ILE A 63 -32.25 -45.50 26.84
N ARG A 64 -31.00 -45.54 26.34
CA ARG A 64 -30.42 -46.75 25.71
C ARG A 64 -28.96 -47.00 26.13
N ARG A 65 -28.69 -48.18 26.69
CA ARG A 65 -27.36 -48.84 26.82
C ARG A 65 -27.10 -49.59 25.49
N SER A 66 -25.90 -50.03 25.10
CA SER A 66 -24.82 -50.76 25.79
C SER A 66 -23.46 -50.47 25.14
N LYS A 67 -22.38 -50.17 25.89
CA LYS A 67 -21.41 -51.06 26.61
C LYS A 67 -20.44 -51.87 25.71
N PRO A 68 -19.17 -52.08 26.12
CA PRO A 68 -18.06 -52.33 25.18
C PRO A 68 -17.43 -53.73 25.27
N LYS A 69 -16.48 -54.00 24.36
CA LYS A 69 -15.36 -54.95 24.54
C LYS A 69 -14.07 -54.36 23.95
N ALA A 70 -12.93 -54.73 24.51
CA ALA A 70 -11.59 -54.42 23.99
C ALA A 70 -10.78 -55.72 23.88
N TYR A 71 -9.81 -55.78 22.96
CA TYR A 71 -8.48 -56.42 23.14
C TYR A 71 -7.58 -56.18 21.90
N VAL A 72 -6.62 -55.24 22.05
CA VAL A 72 -5.16 -55.36 21.77
C VAL A 72 -4.73 -56.56 20.87
N ARG A 73 -3.91 -56.44 19.81
CA ARG A 73 -2.58 -55.78 19.65
C ARG A 73 -2.32 -55.28 18.17
N PRO A 74 -1.11 -54.99 17.63
CA PRO A 74 -0.89 -53.74 16.88
C PRO A 74 -0.53 -53.91 15.38
N SER A 75 -0.74 -52.87 14.57
CA SER A 75 -0.10 -52.78 13.24
C SER A 75 0.17 -51.34 12.80
N ARG A 76 1.43 -50.91 13.02
CA ARG A 76 2.30 -50.06 12.17
C ARG A 76 1.64 -49.27 11.00
N VAL A 77 0.74 -48.33 11.28
CA VAL A 77 0.27 -47.31 10.32
C VAL A 77 0.09 -45.96 11.04
N GLU A 78 1.20 -45.32 11.39
CA GLU A 78 1.23 -43.94 11.93
C GLU A 78 1.84 -42.97 10.92
N GLU A 79 1.51 -43.14 9.64
CA GLU A 79 1.75 -42.14 8.60
C GLU A 79 0.77 -40.96 8.74
N THR A 80 1.18 -40.03 9.60
CA THR A 80 0.96 -38.58 9.47
C THR A 80 -0.48 -38.15 9.18
N ILE A 81 -1.33 -38.19 10.21
CA ILE A 81 -2.69 -37.61 10.20
C ILE A 81 -2.65 -36.16 9.67
N ALA A 82 -1.66 -35.37 10.08
CA ALA A 82 -1.48 -33.98 9.63
C ALA A 82 -1.33 -33.83 8.10
N ALA A 83 -0.58 -34.73 7.43
CA ALA A 83 -0.38 -34.67 5.98
C ALA A 83 -1.68 -34.99 5.21
N ARG A 84 -2.51 -35.90 5.74
CA ARG A 84 -3.84 -36.18 5.18
C ARG A 84 -4.77 -34.98 5.37
N THR A 85 -4.80 -34.37 6.56
CA THR A 85 -5.58 -33.15 6.83
C THR A 85 -5.21 -32.01 5.87
N LEU A 86 -3.92 -31.73 5.67
CA LEU A 86 -3.44 -30.71 4.72
C LEU A 86 -3.87 -31.01 3.27
N THR A 87 -3.79 -32.27 2.84
CA THR A 87 -4.16 -32.68 1.48
C THR A 87 -5.67 -32.62 1.24
N ASP A 88 -6.48 -33.02 2.22
CA ASP A 88 -7.94 -32.99 2.11
C ASP A 88 -8.52 -31.58 2.27
N ILE A 89 -7.89 -30.69 3.07
CA ILE A 89 -8.24 -29.26 3.07
C ILE A 89 -7.98 -28.64 1.69
N ARG A 90 -6.83 -28.92 1.06
CA ARG A 90 -6.52 -28.42 -0.29
C ARG A 90 -7.56 -28.85 -1.33
N LYS A 91 -8.10 -30.07 -1.23
CA LYS A 91 -9.20 -30.58 -2.08
C LYS A 91 -10.58 -29.99 -1.72
N ARG A 92 -10.79 -29.59 -0.46
CA ARG A 92 -12.07 -29.04 0.02
C ARG A 92 -12.23 -27.55 -0.28
N ALA A 93 -11.12 -26.80 -0.25
CA ALA A 93 -11.08 -25.42 -0.73
C ALA A 93 -11.40 -25.33 -2.23
N THR A 94 -10.84 -26.23 -3.05
CA THR A 94 -11.13 -26.31 -4.50
C THR A 94 -12.51 -26.87 -4.86
N SER A 95 -13.35 -27.23 -3.88
CA SER A 95 -14.69 -27.79 -4.10
C SER A 95 -15.81 -27.04 -3.35
N SER A 96 -15.55 -25.82 -2.88
CA SER A 96 -16.59 -24.95 -2.33
C SER A 96 -17.58 -24.52 -3.44
N THR A 97 -18.71 -25.23 -3.53
CA THR A 97 -19.77 -24.94 -4.51
C THR A 97 -20.29 -23.52 -4.30
N GLY A 98 -20.43 -22.75 -5.38
CA GLY A 98 -20.67 -21.31 -5.33
C GLY A 98 -21.90 -20.88 -4.51
N THR A 99 -21.69 -20.55 -3.24
CA THR A 99 -22.56 -19.63 -2.51
C THR A 99 -22.08 -18.23 -2.83
N ASN A 100 -22.90 -17.44 -3.52
CA ASN A 100 -22.58 -16.06 -3.86
C ASN A 100 -22.15 -15.29 -2.60
N ALA A 101 -20.83 -15.08 -2.47
CA ALA A 101 -20.32 -14.01 -1.65
C ALA A 101 -20.98 -12.74 -2.20
N ARG A 102 -21.75 -12.07 -1.35
CA ARG A 102 -22.06 -10.67 -1.64
C ARG A 102 -20.72 -9.97 -1.56
N GLU A 103 -20.30 -9.39 -2.67
CA GLU A 103 -19.26 -8.38 -2.68
C GLU A 103 -19.53 -7.44 -1.51
N SER A 104 -18.55 -7.28 -0.64
CA SER A 104 -18.63 -6.21 0.34
C SER A 104 -18.69 -4.90 -0.44
N ASN A 105 -19.60 -4.01 -0.05
CA ASN A 105 -19.41 -2.60 -0.34
C ASN A 105 -18.20 -2.16 0.49
N ASP A 106 -17.00 -2.44 -0.03
CA ASP A 106 -15.74 -1.95 0.51
C ASP A 106 -15.82 -0.42 0.58
N SER A 107 -15.14 0.16 1.57
CA SER A 107 -15.25 1.58 1.87
C SER A 107 -14.46 2.41 0.86
N ASN A 108 -14.94 2.47 -0.38
CA ASN A 108 -14.32 3.11 -1.54
C ASN A 108 -14.21 4.66 -1.42
N TYR A 109 -14.40 5.20 -0.22
CA TYR A 109 -13.96 6.56 0.09
C TYR A 109 -12.43 6.63 0.07
N LEU A 110 -11.96 7.19 -1.05
CA LEU A 110 -10.65 7.75 -1.27
C LEU A 110 -10.89 9.24 -1.47
N GLY A 111 -10.40 10.08 -0.56
CA GLY A 111 -10.57 11.54 -0.58
C GLY A 111 -9.62 12.24 -1.55
N THR A 112 -9.74 13.56 -1.65
CA THR A 112 -9.08 14.42 -2.67
C THR A 112 -7.56 14.33 -2.72
N THR A 113 -6.88 14.01 -1.61
CA THR A 113 -5.42 13.86 -1.57
C THR A 113 -4.93 12.54 -2.17
N SER A 114 -5.82 11.56 -2.38
CA SER A 114 -5.46 10.24 -2.92
C SER A 114 -5.11 10.33 -4.41
N TYR A 115 -3.87 9.98 -4.76
CA TYR A 115 -3.45 9.87 -6.17
C TYR A 115 -4.25 8.80 -6.95
N LEU A 116 -4.97 7.92 -6.24
CA LEU A 116 -5.88 6.93 -6.81
C LEU A 116 -7.25 7.51 -7.21
N SER A 117 -7.57 8.76 -6.86
CA SER A 117 -8.84 9.38 -7.30
C SER A 117 -8.90 9.51 -8.83
N VAL A 118 -7.75 9.78 -9.47
CA VAL A 118 -7.54 9.87 -10.94
C VAL A 118 -8.22 8.74 -11.72
N PHE A 119 -8.24 7.53 -11.17
CA PHE A 119 -8.68 6.36 -11.91
C PHE A 119 -10.18 6.06 -11.73
N LYS A 120 -10.82 6.56 -10.65
CA LYS A 120 -12.23 6.29 -10.30
C LYS A 120 -13.25 6.57 -11.40
N GLU A 121 -12.96 7.52 -12.28
CA GLU A 121 -13.87 7.98 -13.33
C GLU A 121 -13.50 7.44 -14.72
N THR A 122 -12.41 6.66 -14.83
CA THR A 122 -12.01 6.04 -16.09
C THR A 122 -12.90 4.82 -16.37
N PRO A 123 -13.66 4.74 -17.47
CA PRO A 123 -14.64 3.65 -17.67
C PRO A 123 -14.05 2.23 -17.74
N SER A 124 -12.76 2.10 -18.07
CA SER A 124 -12.02 0.82 -18.00
C SER A 124 -11.49 0.50 -16.60
N TRP A 125 -11.33 1.49 -15.73
CA TRP A 125 -10.98 1.30 -14.32
C TRP A 125 -12.26 1.15 -13.50
N THR A 126 -12.87 -0.03 -13.60
CA THR A 126 -13.56 -0.53 -12.41
C THR A 126 -12.47 -0.97 -11.42
N PRO A 127 -12.56 -0.58 -10.13
CA PRO A 127 -11.91 -1.36 -9.11
C PRO A 127 -12.66 -2.70 -9.01
N ARG A 128 -12.33 -3.66 -9.90
CA ARG A 128 -12.77 -5.07 -9.80
C ARG A 128 -12.62 -5.50 -8.33
N ALA A 129 -13.61 -6.19 -7.77
CA ALA A 129 -13.71 -6.49 -6.33
C ALA A 129 -12.69 -7.54 -5.82
N SER A 130 -11.48 -7.56 -6.38
CA SER A 130 -10.41 -8.55 -6.19
C SER A 130 -9.04 -7.94 -5.89
N TRP A 131 -8.87 -6.61 -5.86
CA TRP A 131 -7.61 -5.96 -5.44
C TRP A 131 -7.28 -6.17 -3.95
N ASN A 132 -8.28 -6.52 -3.14
CA ASN A 132 -8.08 -7.04 -1.80
C ASN A 132 -7.88 -8.57 -1.89
N CYS A 133 -6.65 -9.05 -1.68
CA CYS A 133 -6.36 -10.50 -1.65
C CYS A 133 -6.96 -11.10 -0.38
N SER A 134 -8.22 -11.52 -0.48
CA SER A 134 -9.07 -11.81 0.67
C SER A 134 -8.78 -13.18 1.30
N LEU A 135 -7.69 -13.25 2.08
CA LEU A 135 -7.36 -14.40 2.96
C LEU A 135 -8.37 -14.59 4.13
N GLN A 136 -9.61 -14.10 3.98
CA GLN A 136 -10.59 -14.03 5.06
C GLN A 136 -11.12 -15.42 5.46
N ALA A 137 -11.09 -16.40 4.56
CA ALA A 137 -11.42 -17.79 4.88
C ALA A 137 -10.30 -18.45 5.71
N GLU A 138 -9.06 -18.16 5.35
CA GLU A 138 -7.84 -18.65 5.99
C GLU A 138 -7.67 -18.02 7.38
N PHE A 139 -7.81 -16.69 7.50
CA PHE A 139 -7.84 -16.01 8.80
C PHE A 139 -8.92 -16.59 9.74
N GLU A 140 -10.10 -16.94 9.20
CA GLU A 140 -11.17 -17.52 10.01
C GLU A 140 -10.96 -19.02 10.30
N HIS A 141 -10.22 -19.75 9.46
CA HIS A 141 -9.75 -21.11 9.77
C HIS A 141 -8.74 -21.09 10.91
N TRP A 142 -7.68 -20.27 10.82
CA TRP A 142 -6.69 -20.10 11.88
C TRP A 142 -7.33 -19.57 13.18
N ARG A 143 -8.35 -18.70 13.10
CA ARG A 143 -9.09 -18.23 14.28
C ARG A 143 -9.92 -19.32 14.97
N ARG A 144 -10.53 -20.24 14.20
CA ARG A 144 -11.47 -21.25 14.75
C ARG A 144 -10.82 -22.58 15.11
N ASP A 145 -9.79 -22.99 14.38
CA ASP A 145 -9.13 -24.27 14.60
C ASP A 145 -7.88 -24.06 15.45
N HIS A 146 -8.09 -24.01 16.78
CA HIS A 146 -7.02 -23.84 17.75
C HIS A 146 -6.02 -24.99 17.73
N ALA A 147 -6.44 -26.22 17.39
CA ALA A 147 -5.57 -27.40 17.35
C ALA A 147 -4.66 -27.39 16.12
N TYR A 148 -5.20 -27.04 14.94
CA TYR A 148 -4.39 -26.75 13.75
C TYR A 148 -3.41 -25.60 14.02
N THR A 149 -3.89 -24.49 14.59
CA THR A 149 -3.11 -23.26 14.73
C THR A 149 -1.95 -23.40 15.72
N SER A 150 -2.19 -24.02 16.88
CA SER A 150 -1.12 -24.27 17.87
C SER A 150 -0.04 -25.19 17.31
N ALA A 151 -0.42 -26.30 16.68
CA ALA A 151 0.51 -27.19 16.00
C ALA A 151 1.25 -26.50 14.83
N ARG A 152 0.56 -25.69 14.02
CA ARG A 152 1.16 -25.00 12.85
C ARG A 152 2.14 -23.91 13.27
N LEU A 153 1.82 -23.12 14.30
CA LEU A 153 2.71 -22.10 14.84
C LEU A 153 4.03 -22.71 15.35
N VAL A 154 3.98 -23.82 16.10
CA VAL A 154 5.19 -24.50 16.56
C VAL A 154 5.96 -25.14 15.39
N ARG A 155 5.27 -25.78 14.45
CA ARG A 155 5.88 -26.38 13.25
C ARG A 155 6.63 -25.37 12.38
N LEU A 156 6.07 -24.17 12.23
CA LEU A 156 6.73 -23.05 11.56
C LEU A 156 7.92 -22.53 12.39
N LEU A 157 7.75 -22.32 13.70
CA LEU A 157 8.82 -21.85 14.59
C LEU A 157 10.06 -22.77 14.62
N CYS A 158 9.90 -24.09 14.38
CA CYS A 158 11.02 -25.01 14.18
C CYS A 158 11.94 -24.64 12.98
N ALA A 159 11.48 -23.86 12.01
CA ALA A 159 12.27 -23.34 10.89
C ALA A 159 13.12 -22.10 11.25
N VAL A 160 13.37 -21.84 12.55
CA VAL A 160 14.16 -20.69 13.06
C VAL A 160 15.51 -20.50 12.36
N GLY A 161 16.19 -21.57 11.96
CA GLY A 161 17.46 -21.49 11.22
C GLY A 161 17.32 -20.81 9.85
N PHE A 162 16.24 -21.11 9.12
CA PHE A 162 15.88 -20.42 7.88
C PHE A 162 15.51 -18.96 8.18
N TYR A 163 14.64 -18.70 9.17
CA TYR A 163 14.26 -17.32 9.53
C TYR A 163 15.46 -16.44 9.90
N ARG A 164 16.43 -16.97 10.65
CA ARG A 164 17.64 -16.23 11.04
C ARG A 164 18.55 -15.91 9.85
N LYS A 165 18.69 -16.82 8.88
CA LYS A 165 19.44 -16.59 7.64
C LYS A 165 18.83 -15.43 6.85
N GLU A 166 17.51 -15.43 6.69
CA GLU A 166 16.79 -14.41 5.91
C GLU A 166 16.74 -13.07 6.66
N ILE A 167 16.34 -13.04 7.93
CA ILE A 167 16.32 -11.81 8.74
C ILE A 167 17.73 -11.18 8.82
N LYS A 168 18.82 -11.97 8.92
CA LYS A 168 20.19 -11.43 8.84
C LYS A 168 20.50 -10.78 7.49
N TRP A 169 20.02 -11.34 6.37
CA TRP A 169 20.16 -10.74 5.04
C TRP A 169 19.38 -9.41 4.94
N TYR A 170 18.17 -9.35 5.48
CA TYR A 170 17.35 -8.13 5.50
C TYR A 170 18.04 -6.99 6.26
N TYR A 171 18.56 -7.27 7.46
CA TYR A 171 19.31 -6.27 8.24
C TYR A 171 20.62 -5.85 7.55
N ALA A 172 21.31 -6.76 6.84
CA ALA A 172 22.54 -6.43 6.12
C ALA A 172 22.37 -5.46 4.92
N ARG A 173 21.14 -5.24 4.43
CA ARG A 173 20.81 -4.23 3.39
C ARG A 173 20.15 -2.97 3.94
N GLY A 174 19.85 -2.94 5.25
CA GLY A 174 18.89 -2.00 5.82
C GLY A 174 19.44 -0.60 6.07
N ARG A 175 19.19 0.36 5.17
CA ARG A 175 19.07 1.79 5.55
C ARG A 175 17.63 2.16 5.99
N PHE A 176 16.71 1.19 5.97
CA PHE A 176 15.30 1.34 6.33
C PHE A 176 14.86 0.40 7.47
N THR A 177 15.78 -0.19 8.24
CA THR A 177 15.48 -0.91 9.48
C THR A 177 15.04 0.05 10.58
N LYS A 178 13.99 -0.29 11.34
CA LYS A 178 13.35 0.63 12.31
C LYS A 178 13.57 0.22 13.77
N ILE A 179 13.65 -1.08 14.00
CA ILE A 179 14.15 -1.70 15.23
C ILE A 179 15.66 -1.88 15.02
N PRO A 180 16.54 -1.56 15.99
CA PRO A 180 17.97 -1.80 15.86
C PRO A 180 18.33 -3.28 15.71
N GLY A 181 19.30 -3.59 14.84
CA GLY A 181 19.78 -4.94 14.55
C GLY A 181 20.01 -5.85 15.77
N PRO A 182 20.74 -5.42 16.82
CA PRO A 182 20.99 -6.24 18.00
C PRO A 182 19.71 -6.71 18.72
N LEU A 183 18.64 -5.90 18.76
CA LEU A 183 17.36 -6.26 19.41
C LEU A 183 16.58 -7.36 18.70
N VAL A 184 17.00 -7.74 17.49
CA VAL A 184 16.39 -8.85 16.74
C VAL A 184 17.39 -9.98 16.55
N LEU A 185 18.62 -9.70 16.11
CA LEU A 185 19.56 -10.72 15.66
C LEU A 185 20.16 -11.55 16.81
N ASP A 186 20.42 -10.95 17.98
CA ASP A 186 20.92 -11.68 19.15
C ASP A 186 19.83 -12.45 19.89
N PRO A 187 18.63 -11.89 20.13
CA PRO A 187 17.48 -12.67 20.58
C PRO A 187 17.13 -13.83 19.64
N LEU A 188 17.14 -13.62 18.32
CA LEU A 188 16.86 -14.69 17.35
C LEU A 188 17.93 -15.80 17.37
N ARG A 189 19.20 -15.46 17.65
CA ARG A 189 20.26 -16.46 17.94
C ARG A 189 19.93 -17.26 19.21
N ARG A 190 19.50 -16.62 20.29
CA ARG A 190 19.10 -17.31 21.55
C ARG A 190 17.91 -18.25 21.34
N VAL A 191 16.94 -17.84 20.53
CA VAL A 191 15.79 -18.68 20.17
C VAL A 191 16.25 -19.92 19.39
N GLN A 192 17.13 -19.76 18.39
CA GLN A 192 17.73 -20.90 17.68
C GLN A 192 18.45 -21.85 18.67
N GLU A 193 19.36 -21.32 19.49
CA GLU A 193 20.12 -22.12 20.46
C GLU A 193 19.23 -22.86 21.48
N HIS A 194 18.12 -22.26 21.93
CA HIS A 194 17.17 -22.90 22.84
C HIS A 194 16.38 -24.03 22.16
N ILE A 195 15.93 -23.83 20.92
CA ILE A 195 15.19 -24.83 20.14
C ILE A 195 16.08 -26.05 19.84
N GLU A 196 17.34 -25.80 19.44
CA GLU A 196 18.34 -26.84 19.19
C GLU A 196 18.67 -27.63 20.46
N ARG A 197 18.92 -26.97 21.59
CA ARG A 197 19.23 -27.63 22.88
C ARG A 197 18.06 -28.46 23.42
N ASN A 198 16.82 -28.03 23.21
CA ASN A 198 15.64 -28.71 23.73
C ASN A 198 15.06 -29.77 22.75
N THR A 199 15.66 -30.00 21.58
CA THR A 199 15.24 -31.05 20.63
C THR A 199 13.76 -31.02 20.29
N TRP A 200 13.24 -29.82 19.97
CA TRP A 200 11.83 -29.62 19.65
C TRP A 200 11.38 -30.53 18.49
N ASN A 201 10.23 -31.18 18.64
CA ASN A 201 9.70 -32.15 17.68
C ASN A 201 8.26 -31.80 17.31
N GLN A 202 8.12 -31.24 16.10
CA GLN A 202 6.88 -30.77 15.49
C GLN A 202 5.72 -31.79 15.45
N GLU A 203 5.97 -33.08 15.67
CA GLU A 203 4.96 -34.14 15.67
C GLU A 203 4.64 -34.69 17.07
N ARG A 204 5.44 -34.39 18.11
CA ARG A 204 5.41 -35.11 19.39
C ARG A 204 5.33 -34.26 20.66
N ASN A 205 5.81 -33.01 20.65
CA ASN A 205 5.77 -32.15 21.83
C ASN A 205 5.26 -30.72 21.56
N TRP A 206 4.58 -30.51 20.43
CA TRP A 206 4.04 -29.21 20.04
C TRP A 206 3.03 -28.63 21.04
N GLU A 207 2.19 -29.45 21.68
CA GLU A 207 1.23 -29.02 22.72
C GLU A 207 1.99 -28.34 23.88
N ARG A 208 2.97 -29.05 24.45
CA ARG A 208 3.82 -28.53 25.53
C ARG A 208 4.57 -27.27 25.12
N ILE A 209 5.13 -27.22 23.91
CA ILE A 209 5.87 -26.04 23.43
C ILE A 209 4.93 -24.84 23.31
N TYR A 210 3.74 -25.04 22.73
CA TYR A 210 2.71 -24.02 22.61
C TYR A 210 2.28 -23.50 23.98
N ASP A 211 2.02 -24.40 24.94
CA ASP A 211 1.66 -24.05 26.32
C ASP A 211 2.78 -23.29 27.04
N GLN A 212 4.05 -23.67 26.86
CA GLN A 212 5.20 -22.95 27.44
C GLN A 212 5.29 -21.50 26.91
N ILE A 213 5.24 -21.30 25.59
CA ILE A 213 5.30 -19.95 24.99
C ILE A 213 4.07 -19.12 25.40
N THR A 214 2.89 -19.75 25.48
CA THR A 214 1.65 -19.09 25.92
C THR A 214 1.71 -18.70 27.40
N ALA A 215 2.29 -19.55 28.26
CA ALA A 215 2.49 -19.26 29.67
C ALA A 215 3.54 -18.14 29.91
N ALA A 216 4.58 -18.06 29.08
CA ALA A 216 5.49 -16.90 29.11
C ALA A 216 4.75 -15.61 28.67
N THR A 217 3.98 -15.67 27.59
CA THR A 217 3.22 -14.55 27.01
C THR A 217 2.19 -13.95 27.99
N SER A 218 1.55 -14.78 28.81
CA SER A 218 0.51 -14.32 29.76
C SER A 218 1.03 -13.43 30.91
N HIS A 219 2.35 -13.40 31.12
CA HIS A 219 2.99 -12.53 32.11
C HIS A 219 3.39 -11.19 31.47
N SER A 220 3.30 -10.11 32.26
CA SER A 220 3.70 -8.76 31.83
C SER A 220 5.23 -8.60 31.86
N LEU A 221 5.81 -8.01 30.79
CA LEU A 221 7.23 -7.67 30.73
C LEU A 221 7.55 -6.56 31.74
N ARG A 222 8.44 -6.84 32.69
CA ARG A 222 8.95 -5.87 33.66
C ARG A 222 10.37 -5.47 33.27
N LEU A 223 10.59 -4.16 33.18
CA LEU A 223 11.86 -3.53 32.86
C LEU A 223 12.19 -2.46 33.89
N THR A 224 13.48 -2.24 34.10
CA THR A 224 14.03 -1.16 34.91
C THR A 224 14.96 -0.30 34.05
N SER A 225 15.23 0.94 34.45
CA SER A 225 16.07 1.87 33.69
C SER A 225 17.53 1.42 33.56
N ASP A 226 17.99 0.59 34.48
CA ASP A 226 19.32 -0.03 34.58
C ASP A 226 19.39 -1.44 33.95
N SER A 227 18.28 -1.99 33.41
CA SER A 227 18.26 -3.31 32.77
C SER A 227 19.24 -3.39 31.59
N SER A 228 20.19 -4.32 31.67
CA SER A 228 21.15 -4.56 30.58
C SER A 228 20.48 -5.17 29.33
N PRO A 229 21.13 -5.08 28.14
CA PRO A 229 20.63 -5.75 26.94
C PRO A 229 20.47 -7.27 27.15
N GLU A 230 21.39 -7.91 27.85
CA GLU A 230 21.35 -9.34 28.18
C GLU A 230 20.13 -9.73 29.02
N GLU A 231 19.84 -8.95 30.06
CA GLU A 231 18.65 -9.14 30.90
C GLU A 231 17.38 -8.92 30.08
N PHE A 232 17.30 -7.84 29.29
CA PHE A 232 16.17 -7.60 28.40
C PHE A 232 15.93 -8.76 27.43
N TYR A 233 16.97 -9.28 26.77
CA TYR A 233 16.87 -10.46 25.89
C TYR A 233 16.37 -11.70 26.65
N SER A 234 16.71 -11.85 27.93
CA SER A 234 16.25 -12.98 28.75
C SER A 234 14.75 -12.94 29.07
N LEU A 235 14.09 -11.79 28.96
CA LEU A 235 12.64 -11.65 29.24
C LEU A 235 11.74 -12.23 28.12
N PHE A 236 12.29 -12.49 26.93
CA PHE A 236 11.52 -12.93 25.77
C PHE A 236 12.21 -14.00 24.90
N THR A 237 13.25 -14.66 25.43
CA THR A 237 13.96 -15.77 24.76
C THR A 237 14.27 -16.91 25.74
N GLY A 238 14.75 -18.04 25.22
CA GLY A 238 14.96 -19.24 26.04
C GLY A 238 13.63 -19.80 26.57
N GLU A 239 13.61 -20.21 27.84
CA GLU A 239 12.38 -20.66 28.53
C GLU A 239 11.29 -19.56 28.59
N ASN A 240 11.67 -18.29 28.45
CA ASN A 240 10.75 -17.14 28.45
C ASN A 240 10.31 -16.71 27.04
N LEU A 241 10.50 -17.54 26.00
CA LEU A 241 10.08 -17.18 24.63
C LEU A 241 8.58 -16.87 24.56
N ARG A 242 8.21 -15.77 23.90
CA ARG A 242 6.84 -15.23 23.86
C ARG A 242 6.29 -15.09 22.44
N TRP A 243 4.96 -15.09 22.32
CA TRP A 243 4.27 -14.94 21.03
C TRP A 243 4.49 -13.57 20.37
N GLU A 244 4.77 -12.49 21.12
CA GLU A 244 5.10 -11.20 20.49
C GLU A 244 6.37 -11.30 19.64
N PHE A 245 7.42 -11.92 20.19
CA PHE A 245 8.69 -12.06 19.47
C PHE A 245 8.61 -13.11 18.36
N VAL A 246 7.86 -14.21 18.57
CA VAL A 246 7.60 -15.20 17.52
C VAL A 246 6.83 -14.60 16.34
N GLY A 247 5.81 -13.79 16.60
CA GLY A 247 5.07 -13.06 15.56
C GLY A 247 5.95 -12.07 14.80
N LEU A 248 6.83 -11.35 15.50
CA LEU A 248 7.85 -10.50 14.89
C LEU A 248 8.81 -11.28 13.97
N ILE A 249 9.27 -12.46 14.39
CA ILE A 249 10.12 -13.34 13.56
C ILE A 249 9.39 -13.73 12.27
N PHE A 250 8.14 -14.20 12.34
CA PHE A 250 7.37 -14.55 11.15
C PHE A 250 7.19 -13.36 10.20
N SER A 251 6.81 -12.18 10.72
CA SER A 251 6.66 -10.98 9.89
C SER A 251 7.98 -10.55 9.23
N LEU A 252 9.09 -10.52 9.96
CA LEU A 252 10.40 -10.14 9.41
C LEU A 252 10.93 -11.18 8.40
N ALA A 253 10.68 -12.47 8.61
CA ALA A 253 11.03 -13.52 7.66
C ALA A 253 10.23 -13.38 6.35
N GLY A 254 8.92 -13.15 6.44
CA GLY A 254 8.09 -12.86 5.26
C GLY A 254 8.57 -11.62 4.50
N ASN A 255 8.86 -10.53 5.22
CA ASN A 255 9.38 -9.29 4.62
C ASN A 255 10.73 -9.52 3.92
N SER A 256 11.63 -10.29 4.53
CA SER A 256 12.91 -10.65 3.91
C SER A 256 12.72 -11.48 2.64
N VAL A 257 11.81 -12.46 2.65
CA VAL A 257 11.55 -13.32 1.50
C VAL A 257 10.98 -12.52 0.34
N ARG A 258 9.93 -11.72 0.58
CA ARG A 258 9.32 -10.83 -0.43
C ARG A 258 10.34 -9.86 -1.04
N CYS A 259 11.24 -9.28 -0.24
CA CYS A 259 12.28 -8.37 -0.73
C CYS A 259 13.46 -9.05 -1.48
N ARG A 260 13.47 -10.39 -1.59
CA ARG A 260 14.64 -11.17 -2.05
C ARG A 260 14.37 -12.15 -3.19
N TYR A 261 13.15 -12.69 -3.26
CA TYR A 261 12.82 -13.83 -4.12
C TYR A 261 11.59 -13.54 -4.98
N ASP A 262 11.64 -13.94 -6.25
CA ASP A 262 10.45 -13.97 -7.11
C ASP A 262 9.39 -14.91 -6.51
N GLU A 263 8.10 -14.59 -6.72
CA GLU A 263 6.96 -15.27 -6.09
C GLU A 263 6.94 -16.79 -6.24
N THR A 264 7.46 -17.31 -7.36
CA THR A 264 7.50 -18.74 -7.70
C THR A 264 8.76 -19.46 -7.20
N HIS A 265 9.69 -18.77 -6.53
CA HIS A 265 10.91 -19.37 -6.01
C HIS A 265 10.61 -20.34 -4.85
N ILE A 266 11.07 -21.59 -4.97
CA ILE A 266 10.86 -22.62 -3.93
C ILE A 266 11.86 -22.41 -2.79
N LEU A 267 11.34 -22.39 -1.57
CA LEU A 267 12.08 -22.24 -0.32
C LEU A 267 12.07 -23.57 0.44
N ASP A 268 13.25 -24.10 0.75
CA ASP A 268 13.44 -25.13 1.79
C ASP A 268 13.54 -24.44 3.16
N LEU A 269 12.64 -24.80 4.07
CA LEU A 269 12.58 -24.25 5.43
C LEU A 269 13.52 -24.98 6.41
N GLY A 270 14.14 -26.10 6.01
CA GLY A 270 15.02 -26.92 6.85
C GLY A 270 14.29 -27.77 7.91
N ASN A 271 12.96 -27.64 8.04
CA ASN A 271 12.11 -28.45 8.93
C ASN A 271 11.44 -29.65 8.21
N GLY A 272 11.79 -29.90 6.94
CA GLY A 272 11.13 -30.87 6.06
C GLY A 272 9.92 -30.33 5.32
N GLU A 273 9.81 -29.00 5.16
CA GLU A 273 8.78 -28.34 4.34
C GLU A 273 9.43 -27.52 3.22
N GLU A 274 8.84 -27.63 2.03
CA GLU A 274 9.12 -26.76 0.88
C GLU A 274 7.84 -26.01 0.49
N MET A 275 7.97 -24.75 0.09
CA MET A 275 6.88 -23.95 -0.49
C MET A 275 7.41 -22.79 -1.34
N ASP A 276 6.60 -22.29 -2.26
CA ASP A 276 6.90 -21.07 -3.02
C ASP A 276 6.90 -19.82 -2.14
N ALA A 277 7.67 -18.80 -2.53
CA ALA A 277 7.85 -17.55 -1.79
C ALA A 277 6.53 -16.79 -1.55
N TYR A 278 5.59 -16.85 -2.49
CA TYR A 278 4.25 -16.25 -2.34
C TYR A 278 3.41 -16.95 -1.26
N THR A 279 3.33 -18.29 -1.30
CA THR A 279 2.69 -19.11 -0.26
C THR A 279 3.35 -18.92 1.11
N PHE A 280 4.68 -18.82 1.15
CA PHE A 280 5.42 -18.51 2.37
C PHE A 280 4.99 -17.17 2.97
N CYS A 281 4.92 -16.10 2.16
CA CYS A 281 4.50 -14.79 2.64
C CYS A 281 3.05 -14.80 3.18
N LYS A 282 2.14 -15.56 2.54
CA LYS A 282 0.77 -15.78 3.05
C LYS A 282 0.76 -16.50 4.39
N GLU A 283 1.49 -17.60 4.53
CA GLU A 283 1.61 -18.32 5.80
C GLU A 283 2.21 -17.44 6.91
N MET A 284 3.20 -16.59 6.59
CA MET A 284 3.78 -15.65 7.56
C MET A 284 2.79 -14.55 8.01
N VAL A 285 1.91 -14.06 7.13
CA VAL A 285 0.80 -13.16 7.53
C VAL A 285 -0.19 -13.85 8.44
N LEU A 286 -0.62 -15.08 8.10
CA LEU A 286 -1.56 -15.85 8.90
C LEU A 286 -0.99 -16.20 10.28
N ALA A 287 0.26 -16.65 10.33
CA ALA A 287 0.98 -16.98 11.56
C ALA A 287 1.22 -15.76 12.47
N SER A 288 1.71 -14.65 11.92
CA SER A 288 1.93 -13.43 12.71
C SER A 288 0.61 -12.78 13.16
N ASN A 289 -0.47 -12.87 12.37
CA ASN A 289 -1.81 -12.49 12.84
C ASN A 289 -2.27 -13.41 13.98
N ALA A 290 -2.05 -14.73 13.91
CA ALA A 290 -2.42 -15.63 14.99
C ALA A 290 -1.65 -15.33 16.28
N CYS A 291 -0.36 -14.96 16.19
CA CYS A 291 0.41 -14.46 17.33
C CYS A 291 -0.21 -13.18 17.92
N ILE A 292 -0.65 -12.22 17.09
CA ILE A 292 -1.38 -11.01 17.52
C ILE A 292 -2.68 -11.37 18.25
N GLU A 293 -3.49 -12.29 17.71
CA GLU A 293 -4.77 -12.73 18.31
C GLU A 293 -4.57 -13.51 19.63
N ILE A 294 -3.41 -14.15 19.83
CA ILE A 294 -3.02 -14.74 21.13
C ILE A 294 -2.63 -13.65 22.11
N CYS A 295 -1.75 -12.72 21.72
CA CYS A 295 -1.26 -11.65 22.60
C CYS A 295 -2.40 -10.73 23.09
N ARG A 296 -3.40 -10.45 22.23
CA ARG A 296 -4.61 -9.69 22.58
C ARG A 296 -5.38 -10.26 23.78
N GLN A 297 -5.30 -11.58 24.05
CA GLN A 297 -6.07 -12.24 25.12
C GLN A 297 -5.55 -11.92 26.54
N TYR A 298 -4.35 -11.35 26.65
CA TYR A 298 -3.71 -11.05 27.94
C TYR A 298 -3.67 -9.55 28.26
N GLU A 299 -4.18 -8.70 27.37
CA GLU A 299 -4.29 -7.23 27.50
C GLU A 299 -2.96 -6.47 27.81
N HIS A 300 -1.81 -7.15 27.79
CA HIS A 300 -0.49 -6.56 27.99
C HIS A 300 -0.01 -5.83 26.73
N VAL A 301 0.16 -4.52 26.82
CA VAL A 301 0.87 -3.71 25.81
C VAL A 301 2.35 -3.57 26.19
N ASN A 302 3.24 -3.85 25.24
CA ASN A 302 4.70 -3.75 25.42
C ASN A 302 5.41 -3.50 24.08
N ASP A 303 6.72 -3.22 24.12
CA ASP A 303 7.51 -2.89 22.94
C ASP A 303 7.48 -4.00 21.87
N LEU A 304 7.53 -5.27 22.27
CA LEU A 304 7.48 -6.39 21.32
C LEU A 304 6.14 -6.45 20.58
N VAL A 305 5.02 -6.06 21.23
CA VAL A 305 3.71 -5.90 20.56
C VAL A 305 3.82 -4.85 19.45
N ILE A 306 4.41 -3.69 19.73
CA ILE A 306 4.59 -2.61 18.73
C ILE A 306 5.47 -3.09 17.57
N TRP A 307 6.56 -3.80 17.88
CA TRP A 307 7.49 -4.35 16.88
C TRP A 307 6.76 -5.35 15.97
N MET A 308 6.06 -6.32 16.57
CA MET A 308 5.23 -7.30 15.86
C MET A 308 4.17 -6.62 15.00
N TYR A 309 3.37 -5.70 15.55
CA TYR A 309 2.33 -5.00 14.78
C TYR A 309 2.92 -4.19 13.62
N LYS A 310 4.00 -3.43 13.81
CA LYS A 310 4.59 -2.63 12.72
C LYS A 310 5.20 -3.50 11.62
N SER A 311 5.85 -4.61 11.99
CA SER A 311 6.39 -5.57 11.01
C SER A 311 5.30 -6.38 10.30
N HIS A 312 4.25 -6.79 11.03
CA HIS A 312 3.08 -7.46 10.48
C HIS A 312 2.30 -6.55 9.54
N LEU A 313 2.10 -5.28 9.89
CA LEU A 313 1.39 -4.33 9.04
C LEU A 313 2.08 -4.16 7.69
N TYR A 314 3.42 -4.06 7.67
CA TYR A 314 4.20 -4.01 6.43
C TYR A 314 4.04 -5.28 5.58
N LEU A 315 4.11 -6.48 6.19
CA LEU A 315 3.86 -7.74 5.46
C LEU A 315 2.40 -7.89 5.02
N GLY A 316 1.47 -7.39 5.83
CA GLY A 316 0.03 -7.41 5.56
C GLY A 316 -0.33 -6.56 4.36
N SER A 317 0.26 -5.36 4.24
CA SER A 317 0.15 -4.55 3.03
C SER A 317 0.65 -5.28 1.78
N GLU A 318 1.80 -5.95 1.89
CA GLU A 318 2.43 -6.68 0.79
C GLU A 318 1.60 -7.83 0.23
N VAL A 319 0.85 -8.50 1.09
CA VAL A 319 0.17 -9.77 0.78
C VAL A 319 -1.34 -9.61 0.58
N LEU A 320 -1.98 -8.67 1.28
CA LEU A 320 -3.44 -8.47 1.24
C LEU A 320 -3.87 -7.38 0.26
N GLY A 321 -2.92 -6.59 -0.27
CA GLY A 321 -3.20 -5.24 -0.73
C GLY A 321 -3.44 -4.29 0.44
N GLU A 322 -3.70 -3.02 0.14
CA GLU A 322 -3.50 -1.96 1.14
C GLU A 322 -4.59 -0.90 1.23
N THR A 323 -5.38 -0.80 0.16
CA THR A 323 -6.82 -0.55 0.23
C THR A 323 -7.55 -1.56 1.15
N SER A 324 -6.84 -2.63 1.57
CA SER A 324 -7.29 -3.60 2.58
C SER A 324 -7.65 -2.91 3.90
N GLU A 325 -8.96 -2.82 4.13
CA GLU A 325 -9.53 -2.32 5.38
C GLU A 325 -9.07 -3.12 6.61
N ARG A 326 -8.55 -4.36 6.44
CA ARG A 326 -7.91 -5.10 7.54
C ARG A 326 -6.61 -4.43 7.99
N VAL A 327 -5.71 -4.11 7.05
CA VAL A 327 -4.43 -3.44 7.34
C VAL A 327 -4.70 -2.04 7.90
N TYR A 328 -5.64 -1.30 7.30
CA TYR A 328 -6.07 0.01 7.80
C TYR A 328 -6.69 -0.02 9.21
N SER A 329 -7.48 -1.06 9.53
CA SER A 329 -8.03 -1.25 10.87
C SER A 329 -6.95 -1.58 11.90
N MET A 330 -6.06 -2.52 11.59
CA MET A 330 -4.94 -2.91 12.46
C MET A 330 -3.92 -1.77 12.65
N PHE A 331 -3.79 -0.85 11.69
CA PHE A 331 -3.01 0.37 11.89
C PHE A 331 -3.64 1.28 12.96
N GLY A 332 -4.97 1.39 13.01
CA GLY A 332 -5.69 2.08 14.09
C GLY A 332 -5.50 1.42 15.46
N GLU A 333 -5.36 0.10 15.51
CA GLU A 333 -5.02 -0.63 16.74
C GLU A 333 -3.58 -0.35 17.20
N LEU A 334 -2.60 -0.36 16.28
CA LEU A 334 -1.21 0.01 16.61
C LEU A 334 -1.11 1.43 17.19
N VAL A 335 -1.82 2.40 16.59
CA VAL A 335 -1.91 3.77 17.15
C VAL A 335 -2.55 3.76 18.55
N SER A 336 -3.53 2.91 18.81
CA SER A 336 -4.12 2.74 20.15
C SER A 336 -3.13 2.14 21.16
N VAL A 337 -2.28 1.19 20.75
CA VAL A 337 -1.18 0.66 21.59
C VAL A 337 -0.15 1.74 21.94
N ILE A 338 0.20 2.62 20.98
CA ILE A 338 1.11 3.77 21.21
C ILE A 338 0.54 4.76 22.24
N TYR A 339 -0.76 5.02 22.20
CA TYR A 339 -1.42 5.84 23.23
C TYR A 339 -1.49 5.12 24.58
N ALA A 340 -1.85 3.83 24.61
CA ALA A 340 -1.97 3.03 25.83
C ALA A 340 -0.64 2.86 26.60
N MET A 341 0.49 2.74 25.89
CA MET A 341 1.83 2.71 26.48
C MET A 341 2.40 4.09 26.81
N GLY A 342 1.69 5.19 26.49
CA GLY A 342 2.18 6.55 26.72
C GLY A 342 3.34 6.99 25.81
N LEU A 343 3.74 6.20 24.80
CA LEU A 343 4.94 6.43 23.97
C LEU A 343 4.88 7.66 23.05
N HIS A 344 3.78 8.41 23.09
CA HIS A 344 3.65 9.73 22.48
C HIS A 344 4.16 10.86 23.38
N ARG A 345 4.57 10.55 24.63
CA ARG A 345 5.09 11.53 25.61
C ARG A 345 6.54 11.18 25.98
N GLU A 346 7.47 12.14 25.93
CA GLU A 346 8.92 11.88 26.11
C GLU A 346 9.26 11.24 27.46
N HIS A 347 8.49 11.53 28.52
CA HIS A 347 8.73 10.94 29.85
C HIS A 347 8.61 9.40 29.88
N HIS A 348 7.82 8.78 28.99
CA HIS A 348 7.77 7.31 28.87
C HIS A 348 9.00 6.72 28.13
N SER A 349 9.83 7.56 27.53
CA SER A 349 11.13 7.19 26.96
C SER A 349 12.30 7.38 27.95
N THR A 350 12.14 8.12 29.05
CA THR A 350 13.25 8.38 30.01
C THR A 350 13.47 7.27 31.04
N ASN A 351 12.43 6.50 31.38
CA ASN A 351 12.47 5.51 32.46
C ASN A 351 12.82 4.09 31.96
N VAL A 352 13.61 3.99 30.89
CA VAL A 352 14.05 2.72 30.26
C VAL A 352 15.51 2.84 29.79
N PRO A 353 16.20 1.70 29.55
CA PRO A 353 17.57 1.71 29.05
C PRO A 353 17.70 2.49 27.73
N PHE A 354 18.86 3.13 27.52
CA PHE A 354 19.11 4.04 26.39
C PHE A 354 18.75 3.44 25.03
N PHE A 355 19.15 2.19 24.76
CA PHE A 355 18.83 1.49 23.52
C PHE A 355 17.31 1.39 23.25
N LEU A 356 16.50 1.22 24.31
CA LEU A 356 15.05 1.09 24.20
C LEU A 356 14.39 2.47 24.08
N SER A 357 14.93 3.49 24.75
CA SER A 357 14.53 4.89 24.57
C SER A 357 14.64 5.32 23.11
N GLU A 358 15.81 5.13 22.49
CA GLU A 358 16.04 5.49 21.10
C GLU A 358 15.25 4.60 20.12
N THR A 359 15.04 3.32 20.46
CA THR A 359 14.15 2.43 19.68
C THR A 359 12.70 2.92 19.69
N ARG A 360 12.19 3.41 20.84
CA ARG A 360 10.84 4.00 20.96
C ARG A 360 10.69 5.25 20.10
N LYS A 361 11.68 6.17 20.14
CA LYS A 361 11.72 7.37 19.28
C LYS A 361 11.72 7.01 17.79
N ARG A 362 12.57 6.05 17.38
CA ARG A 362 12.64 5.52 16.00
C ARG A 362 11.29 4.96 15.53
N LEU A 363 10.61 4.19 16.37
CA LEU A 363 9.31 3.58 16.05
C LEU A 363 8.16 4.58 16.02
N LEU A 364 8.09 5.53 16.96
CA LEU A 364 7.06 6.57 16.95
C LEU A 364 7.14 7.41 15.68
N ALA A 365 8.34 7.84 15.29
CA ALA A 365 8.58 8.57 14.04
C ALA A 365 8.09 7.80 12.81
N GLU A 366 8.38 6.50 12.71
CA GLU A 366 7.95 5.69 11.57
C GLU A 366 6.46 5.33 11.58
N ILE A 367 5.84 5.19 12.75
CA ILE A 367 4.39 5.03 12.87
C ILE A 367 3.70 6.35 12.51
N HIS A 368 4.25 7.49 12.92
CA HIS A 368 3.78 8.82 12.51
C HIS A 368 3.89 9.02 10.98
N LYS A 369 5.03 8.69 10.36
CA LYS A 369 5.16 8.73 8.89
C LYS A 369 4.24 7.73 8.18
N SER A 370 4.01 6.55 8.76
CA SER A 370 3.04 5.58 8.23
C SER A 370 1.63 6.17 8.24
N ASP A 371 1.21 6.77 9.35
CA ASP A 371 -0.09 7.45 9.51
C ASP A 371 -0.34 8.50 8.43
N LYS A 372 0.69 9.31 8.10
CA LYS A 372 0.58 10.38 7.10
C LYS A 372 0.52 9.84 5.67
N THR A 373 1.27 8.76 5.42
CA THR A 373 1.27 8.06 4.14
C THR A 373 -0.11 7.43 3.90
N VAL A 374 -0.67 6.75 4.90
CA VAL A 374 -2.03 6.17 4.88
C VAL A 374 -3.11 7.23 4.75
N ALA A 375 -3.03 8.31 5.53
CA ALA A 375 -3.97 9.43 5.48
C ALA A 375 -4.02 10.08 4.09
N THR A 376 -2.85 10.25 3.46
CA THR A 376 -2.74 10.75 2.07
C THR A 376 -3.30 9.75 1.06
N LEU A 377 -2.88 8.48 1.12
CA LEU A 377 -3.30 7.41 0.22
C LEU A 377 -4.82 7.22 0.18
N TYR A 378 -5.49 7.28 1.34
CA TYR A 378 -6.94 7.13 1.45
C TYR A 378 -7.70 8.47 1.44
N GLY A 379 -7.03 9.62 1.50
CA GLY A 379 -7.69 10.90 1.79
C GLY A 379 -8.54 10.89 3.07
N ARG A 380 -8.08 10.15 4.09
CA ARG A 380 -8.74 10.01 5.40
C ARG A 380 -7.94 10.80 6.46
N PRO A 381 -8.57 11.34 7.52
CA PRO A 381 -7.84 12.08 8.55
C PRO A 381 -6.75 11.24 9.25
N PRO A 382 -5.59 11.84 9.60
CA PRO A 382 -4.54 11.16 10.36
C PRO A 382 -5.01 10.79 11.77
N ARG A 383 -4.49 9.65 12.29
CA ARG A 383 -4.85 9.06 13.59
C ARG A 383 -3.85 9.39 14.71
N LEU A 384 -2.63 9.84 14.36
CA LEU A 384 -1.56 10.18 15.30
C LEU A 384 -1.05 11.63 15.09
N PRO A 385 -1.82 12.68 15.46
CA PRO A 385 -1.39 14.07 15.26
C PRO A 385 -0.21 14.47 16.15
N LEU A 386 0.74 15.26 15.64
CA LEU A 386 1.86 15.81 16.42
C LEU A 386 1.40 16.72 17.55
N LEU A 387 0.19 17.28 17.49
CA LEU A 387 -0.38 18.12 18.54
C LEU A 387 -0.37 17.47 19.94
N TYR A 388 -0.37 16.13 20.00
CA TYR A 388 -0.35 15.37 21.26
C TYR A 388 1.03 14.75 21.58
N CYS A 389 1.98 14.83 20.64
CA CYS A 389 3.31 14.24 20.76
C CYS A 389 4.35 15.29 21.18
N ASP A 390 5.13 15.01 22.23
CA ASP A 390 6.30 15.83 22.62
C ASP A 390 7.63 15.08 22.64
N VAL A 391 7.65 13.89 22.01
CA VAL A 391 8.82 13.03 21.87
C VAL A 391 9.86 13.62 20.91
N ALA A 392 11.12 13.58 21.30
CA ALA A 392 12.24 14.08 20.52
C ALA A 392 12.53 13.21 19.28
N LEU A 393 13.20 13.78 18.27
CA LEU A 393 13.77 12.99 17.17
C LEU A 393 14.80 11.99 17.74
N PRO A 394 14.85 10.74 17.23
CA PRO A 394 15.88 9.80 17.63
C PRO A 394 17.27 10.33 17.28
N LEU A 395 18.27 10.02 18.11
CA LEU A 395 19.66 10.39 17.87
C LEU A 395 20.22 9.65 16.65
N ASP A 396 21.07 10.35 15.89
CA ASP A 396 21.59 9.91 14.60
C ASP A 396 22.77 8.94 14.72
N LEU A 397 22.49 7.80 15.36
CA LEU A 397 23.46 6.77 15.73
C LEU A 397 23.29 5.49 14.91
N SER A 398 24.35 4.72 14.77
CA SER A 398 24.28 3.34 14.28
C SER A 398 23.45 2.46 15.22
N ASP A 399 23.07 1.27 14.76
CA ASP A 399 22.33 0.33 15.59
C ASP A 399 23.18 -0.20 16.75
N ASP A 400 24.48 -0.45 16.50
CA ASP A 400 25.42 -0.97 17.50
C ASP A 400 25.82 0.10 18.54
N GLN A 401 25.88 1.37 18.13
CA GLN A 401 26.22 2.50 19.02
C GLN A 401 25.22 2.68 20.18
N LEU A 402 24.02 2.13 20.07
CA LEU A 402 23.02 2.14 21.15
C LEU A 402 23.36 1.18 22.31
N PHE A 403 24.31 0.25 22.11
CA PHE A 403 24.67 -0.82 23.05
C PHE A 403 26.08 -0.67 23.64
N LEU A 404 26.67 0.51 23.48
CA LEU A 404 27.96 0.87 24.07
C LEU A 404 27.86 1.01 25.59
N ASP A 405 29.00 0.82 26.26
CA ASP A 405 29.17 1.22 27.66
C ASP A 405 29.08 2.76 27.81
N GLU A 406 28.89 3.23 29.04
CA GLU A 406 28.70 4.65 29.37
C GLU A 406 29.82 5.57 28.84
N GLN A 407 31.08 5.13 28.89
CA GLN A 407 32.24 5.93 28.48
C GLN A 407 32.35 5.98 26.95
N SER A 408 32.20 4.84 26.29
CA SER A 408 32.16 4.76 24.82
C SER A 408 30.96 5.50 24.24
N LEU A 409 29.81 5.48 24.93
CA LEU A 409 28.60 6.21 24.54
C LEU A 409 28.80 7.72 24.68
N GLU A 410 29.39 8.22 25.77
CA GLU A 410 29.70 9.66 25.92
C GLU A 410 30.58 10.19 24.77
N VAL A 411 31.61 9.44 24.36
CA VAL A 411 32.46 9.80 23.22
C VAL A 411 31.65 9.90 21.91
N VAL A 412 30.68 9.01 21.70
CA VAL A 412 29.83 9.00 20.51
C VAL A 412 28.77 10.12 20.54
N LEU A 413 28.19 10.41 21.70
CA LEU A 413 27.24 11.52 21.88
C LEU A 413 27.90 12.89 21.65
N ASN A 414 29.15 13.06 22.08
CA ASN A 414 29.98 14.24 21.76
C ASN A 414 30.33 14.34 20.26
N GLY A 415 30.02 13.34 19.44
CA GLY A 415 30.13 13.36 17.98
C GLY A 415 28.91 13.93 17.24
N LEU A 416 27.88 14.37 17.96
CA LEU A 416 26.63 14.92 17.40
C LEU A 416 26.60 16.47 17.44
N ASP A 417 25.78 17.08 16.57
CA ASP A 417 25.39 18.50 16.71
C ASP A 417 24.21 18.70 17.68
N SER A 418 23.82 19.96 17.94
CA SER A 418 22.79 20.32 18.94
C SER A 418 21.43 19.69 18.69
N GLU A 419 21.11 19.36 17.44
CA GLU A 419 19.85 18.72 17.05
C GLU A 419 19.95 17.19 17.08
N GLY A 420 21.14 16.64 17.38
CA GLY A 420 21.41 15.21 17.46
C GLY A 420 21.76 14.53 16.14
N TRP A 421 22.23 15.27 15.11
CA TRP A 421 22.79 14.66 13.88
C TRP A 421 24.27 14.34 14.02
N ASN A 422 24.76 13.27 13.39
CA ASN A 422 26.20 12.97 13.42
C ASN A 422 27.00 13.94 12.55
N LEU A 423 28.12 14.44 13.08
CA LEU A 423 28.97 15.43 12.42
C LEU A 423 29.75 14.84 11.24
N GLN A 424 30.01 13.53 11.27
CA GLN A 424 30.88 12.79 10.34
C GLN A 424 30.19 12.43 9.01
N GLY A 425 28.91 12.76 8.85
CA GLY A 425 28.13 12.51 7.63
C GLY A 425 27.84 11.04 7.34
N GLN A 426 27.96 10.17 8.34
CA GLN A 426 27.60 8.76 8.22
C GLN A 426 26.08 8.60 8.06
N PHE A 427 25.63 7.63 7.26
CA PHE A 427 24.22 7.52 6.89
C PHE A 427 23.62 6.22 7.45
N TYR A 428 23.05 6.33 8.64
CA TYR A 428 22.46 5.24 9.41
C TYR A 428 20.95 5.11 9.14
N PRO A 429 20.29 4.02 9.58
CA PRO A 429 18.83 3.94 9.56
C PRO A 429 18.19 5.08 10.38
N ALA A 430 18.83 5.51 11.47
CA ALA A 430 18.44 6.69 12.25
C ALA A 430 18.39 7.97 11.40
N THR A 431 19.39 8.20 10.54
CA THR A 431 19.47 9.35 9.64
C THR A 431 18.24 9.43 8.74
N VAL A 432 17.84 8.30 8.13
CA VAL A 432 16.64 8.20 7.30
C VAL A 432 15.37 8.46 8.10
N ILE A 433 15.26 7.89 9.30
CA ILE A 433 14.08 8.07 10.18
C ILE A 433 13.93 9.55 10.58
N ARG A 434 15.02 10.22 10.99
CA ARG A 434 15.05 11.67 11.30
C ARG A 434 14.60 12.50 10.10
N MET A 435 15.23 12.27 8.93
CA MET A 435 14.90 12.98 7.69
C MET A 435 13.42 12.84 7.32
N ARG A 436 12.88 11.61 7.38
CA ARG A 436 11.46 11.34 7.04
C ARG A 436 10.49 11.87 8.08
N GLN A 437 10.86 11.95 9.35
CA GLN A 437 9.99 12.54 10.38
C GLN A 437 9.83 14.05 10.22
N ILE A 438 10.89 14.76 9.81
CA ILE A 438 10.83 16.18 9.47
C ILE A 438 9.89 16.40 8.26
N MET A 439 9.94 15.52 7.25
CA MET A 439 8.95 15.55 6.14
C MET A 439 7.54 15.17 6.60
N SER A 440 7.40 14.23 7.54
CA SER A 440 6.11 13.81 8.10
C SER A 440 5.39 14.95 8.82
N ALA A 441 6.14 15.76 9.58
CA ALA A 441 5.61 16.95 10.26
C ALA A 441 5.05 17.98 9.27
N LEU A 442 5.72 18.17 8.12
CA LEU A 442 5.21 19.02 7.05
C LEU A 442 3.99 18.41 6.33
N GLY A 443 4.02 17.10 6.08
CA GLY A 443 2.90 16.35 5.50
C GLY A 443 1.63 16.39 6.36
N GLU A 444 1.75 16.42 7.69
CA GLU A 444 0.62 16.66 8.59
C GLU A 444 -0.03 18.02 8.33
N LYS A 445 0.77 19.07 8.08
CA LYS A 445 0.25 20.41 7.76
C LYS A 445 -0.31 20.53 6.34
N MET A 446 0.16 19.72 5.39
CA MET A 446 -0.52 19.55 4.10
C MET A 446 -1.90 18.91 4.30
N LEU A 447 -2.00 17.84 5.10
CA LEU A 447 -3.27 17.16 5.38
C LEU A 447 -4.25 18.05 6.16
N GLU A 448 -3.79 18.89 7.08
CA GLU A 448 -4.62 19.90 7.75
C GLU A 448 -5.22 20.91 6.77
N LEU A 449 -4.45 21.39 5.77
CA LEU A 449 -4.94 22.34 4.76
C LEU A 449 -5.84 21.69 3.69
N SER A 450 -5.68 20.39 3.43
CA SER A 450 -6.43 19.68 2.38
C SER A 450 -7.66 18.91 2.87
N LEU A 451 -7.66 18.42 4.12
CA LEU A 451 -8.77 17.65 4.70
C LEU A 451 -9.46 18.41 5.85
N GLY A 452 -8.87 19.50 6.35
CA GLY A 452 -9.46 20.32 7.40
C GLY A 452 -10.58 21.24 6.91
N SER A 453 -11.48 21.62 7.83
CA SER A 453 -12.52 22.62 7.55
C SER A 453 -11.90 23.98 7.23
N ARG A 454 -12.32 24.62 6.13
CA ARG A 454 -11.93 26.00 5.78
C ARG A 454 -12.50 27.00 6.80
N THR A 455 -11.71 27.31 7.84
CA THR A 455 -11.99 28.31 8.88
C THR A 455 -11.65 29.73 8.40
N THR A 456 -12.02 30.74 9.20
CA THR A 456 -11.56 32.13 9.00
C THR A 456 -10.04 32.33 9.11
N SER A 457 -9.29 31.33 9.61
CA SER A 457 -7.83 31.38 9.67
C SER A 457 -7.13 30.80 8.44
N TYR A 458 -7.87 30.17 7.51
CA TYR A 458 -7.31 29.38 6.39
C TYR A 458 -6.17 30.07 5.62
N HIS A 459 -6.36 31.30 5.14
CA HIS A 459 -5.31 32.03 4.39
C HIS A 459 -4.06 32.33 5.24
N ASN A 460 -4.22 32.55 6.55
CA ASN A 460 -3.10 32.75 7.48
C ASN A 460 -2.34 31.44 7.70
N ASP A 461 -3.06 30.33 7.84
CA ASP A 461 -2.47 29.01 8.05
C ASP A 461 -1.81 28.46 6.77
N LEU A 462 -2.39 28.74 5.60
CA LEU A 462 -1.77 28.58 4.28
C LEU A 462 -0.45 29.37 4.19
N LEU A 463 -0.43 30.66 4.54
CA LEU A 463 0.78 31.49 4.51
C LEU A 463 1.85 31.04 5.51
N LYS A 464 1.45 30.64 6.74
CA LYS A 464 2.37 30.03 7.73
C LYS A 464 3.00 28.76 7.17
N THR A 465 2.20 27.89 6.57
CA THR A 465 2.65 26.57 6.10
C THR A 465 3.50 26.69 4.84
N TYR A 466 3.19 27.61 3.93
CA TYR A 466 4.09 27.96 2.82
C TYR A 466 5.46 28.43 3.32
N LYS A 467 5.48 29.34 4.31
CA LYS A 467 6.72 29.77 5.00
C LYS A 467 7.37 28.67 5.86
N LEU A 468 6.69 27.55 6.11
CA LEU A 468 7.27 26.36 6.73
C LEU A 468 7.94 25.51 5.65
N CYS A 469 7.24 25.16 4.56
CA CYS A 469 7.79 24.44 3.40
C CYS A 469 9.15 24.99 2.98
N GLN A 470 9.23 26.31 2.76
CA GLN A 470 10.47 27.02 2.35
C GLN A 470 11.68 26.83 3.29
N ARG A 471 11.48 26.41 4.54
CA ARG A 471 12.53 26.25 5.57
C ARG A 471 12.64 24.82 6.11
N THR A 472 11.70 23.93 5.84
CA THR A 472 11.74 22.53 6.32
C THR A 472 12.91 21.76 5.72
N TRP A 473 13.22 21.96 4.43
CA TRP A 473 14.39 21.33 3.79
C TRP A 473 15.72 21.76 4.42
N ASP A 474 15.77 22.96 5.01
CA ASP A 474 16.98 23.46 5.66
C ASP A 474 17.30 22.80 7.01
N GLN A 475 16.31 22.18 7.65
CA GLN A 475 16.48 21.43 8.91
C GLN A 475 17.28 20.12 8.73
N ILE A 476 17.41 19.63 7.50
CA ILE A 476 18.29 18.51 7.17
C ILE A 476 19.70 19.09 6.89
N PRO A 477 20.76 18.64 7.58
CA PRO A 477 22.13 19.04 7.27
C PRO A 477 22.51 18.75 5.81
N VAL A 478 23.24 19.68 5.18
CA VAL A 478 23.58 19.60 3.73
C VAL A 478 24.22 18.26 3.34
N ARG A 479 25.04 17.68 4.22
CA ARG A 479 25.68 16.35 4.08
C ARG A 479 24.69 15.18 3.83
N PHE A 480 23.43 15.32 4.24
CA PHE A 480 22.38 14.31 4.06
C PHE A 480 21.35 14.67 2.98
N ARG A 481 21.35 15.90 2.45
CA ARG A 481 20.38 16.32 1.42
C ARG A 481 20.59 15.54 0.11
N TYR A 482 19.54 15.43 -0.68
CA TYR A 482 19.63 14.93 -2.05
C TYR A 482 20.41 15.87 -2.96
N SER A 483 21.21 15.29 -3.85
CA SER A 483 21.84 15.95 -4.98
C SER A 483 21.92 14.96 -6.14
N ALA A 484 21.85 15.42 -7.39
CA ALA A 484 21.77 14.52 -8.55
C ALA A 484 23.00 13.60 -8.70
N ASP A 485 24.15 14.02 -8.18
CA ASP A 485 25.41 13.27 -8.18
C ASP A 485 25.51 12.23 -7.06
N CYS A 486 24.57 12.16 -6.11
CA CYS A 486 24.60 11.12 -5.06
C CYS A 486 24.44 9.70 -5.64
N TRP A 487 23.76 9.57 -6.79
CA TRP A 487 23.60 8.33 -7.54
C TRP A 487 24.87 7.84 -8.24
N GLU A 488 25.81 8.75 -8.52
CA GLU A 488 27.08 8.46 -9.22
C GLU A 488 28.27 8.31 -8.23
N LYS A 489 28.14 8.87 -7.02
CA LYS A 489 29.22 8.95 -6.01
C LYS A 489 28.97 8.14 -4.73
N GLY A 490 27.72 7.77 -4.44
CA GLY A 490 27.31 7.20 -3.16
C GLY A 490 26.90 5.73 -3.24
N ASP A 491 26.52 5.19 -2.08
CA ASP A 491 25.78 3.93 -2.01
C ASP A 491 24.39 4.07 -2.67
N VAL A 492 23.94 3.02 -3.37
CA VAL A 492 22.69 3.05 -4.13
C VAL A 492 21.47 3.10 -3.20
N ILE A 493 21.52 2.46 -2.02
CA ILE A 493 20.43 2.52 -1.03
C ILE A 493 20.36 3.91 -0.39
N GLU A 494 21.51 4.53 -0.13
CA GLU A 494 21.62 5.92 0.33
C GLU A 494 21.09 6.92 -0.70
N ALA A 495 21.48 6.80 -1.96
CA ALA A 495 20.99 7.65 -3.05
C ALA A 495 19.46 7.53 -3.21
N LEU A 496 18.95 6.30 -3.15
CA LEU A 496 17.51 5.99 -3.12
C LEU A 496 16.82 6.64 -1.91
N ALA A 497 17.36 6.50 -0.69
CA ALA A 497 16.80 7.09 0.52
C ALA A 497 16.77 8.63 0.46
N LYS A 498 17.87 9.26 0.03
CA LYS A 498 17.95 10.72 -0.16
C LYS A 498 16.92 11.20 -1.19
N THR A 499 16.76 10.46 -2.30
CA THR A 499 15.77 10.77 -3.35
C THR A 499 14.33 10.65 -2.83
N ILE A 500 14.01 9.62 -2.04
CA ILE A 500 12.68 9.46 -1.43
C ILE A 500 12.34 10.63 -0.51
N VAL A 501 13.26 11.04 0.39
CA VAL A 501 13.02 12.20 1.28
C VAL A 501 12.85 13.48 0.47
N TYR A 502 13.62 13.67 -0.60
CA TYR A 502 13.49 14.84 -1.48
C TYR A 502 12.16 14.85 -2.25
N LEU A 503 11.63 13.70 -2.66
CA LEU A 503 10.31 13.60 -3.27
C LEU A 503 9.18 13.78 -2.23
N GLU A 504 9.36 13.35 -0.98
CA GLU A 504 8.44 13.66 0.13
C GLU A 504 8.42 15.17 0.46
N TYR A 505 9.58 15.85 0.35
CA TYR A 505 9.67 17.32 0.40
C TYR A 505 8.96 17.98 -0.78
N LEU A 506 9.33 17.62 -2.01
CA LEU A 506 8.78 18.23 -3.23
C LEU A 506 7.27 17.99 -3.37
N LEU A 507 6.73 16.87 -2.91
CA LEU A 507 5.29 16.65 -2.86
C LEU A 507 4.59 17.68 -1.97
N SER A 508 5.19 18.03 -0.84
CA SER A 508 4.65 19.07 0.06
C SER A 508 4.74 20.47 -0.57
N VAL A 509 5.81 20.76 -1.32
CA VAL A 509 5.91 21.99 -2.13
C VAL A 509 4.85 22.00 -3.23
N PHE A 510 4.70 20.89 -3.96
CA PHE A 510 3.73 20.75 -5.05
C PHE A 510 2.29 20.96 -4.57
N GLN A 511 1.88 20.35 -3.44
CA GLN A 511 0.54 20.54 -2.89
C GLN A 511 0.30 21.99 -2.44
N ILE A 512 1.26 22.63 -1.74
CA ILE A 512 1.07 24.03 -1.33
C ILE A 512 1.01 24.98 -2.53
N GLN A 513 1.69 24.67 -3.64
CA GLN A 513 1.59 25.44 -4.89
C GLN A 513 0.26 25.22 -5.63
N ARG A 514 -0.30 24.00 -5.65
CA ARG A 514 -1.67 23.76 -6.14
C ARG A 514 -2.71 24.57 -5.35
N ILE A 515 -2.56 24.65 -4.03
CA ILE A 515 -3.44 25.48 -3.18
C ILE A 515 -3.27 26.97 -3.54
N ARG A 516 -2.03 27.49 -3.58
CA ARG A 516 -1.76 28.89 -3.93
C ARG A 516 -2.27 29.29 -5.32
N ARG A 517 -2.29 28.36 -6.29
CA ARG A 517 -2.83 28.57 -7.64
C ARG A 517 -4.32 28.94 -7.67
N GLN A 518 -5.10 28.56 -6.64
CA GLN A 518 -6.50 28.99 -6.49
C GLN A 518 -6.63 30.49 -6.15
N GLU A 519 -5.58 31.12 -5.60
CA GLU A 519 -5.58 32.51 -5.12
C GLU A 519 -4.70 33.44 -5.96
N ASN A 520 -3.62 32.93 -6.57
CA ASN A 520 -2.72 33.70 -7.44
C ASN A 520 -2.29 32.88 -8.68
N SER A 521 -2.54 33.42 -9.87
CA SER A 521 -2.16 32.81 -11.16
C SER A 521 -0.66 32.66 -11.35
N GLU A 522 0.17 33.51 -10.73
CA GLU A 522 1.64 33.43 -10.77
C GLU A 522 2.16 32.10 -10.22
N ALA A 523 1.46 31.49 -9.24
CA ALA A 523 1.83 30.20 -8.65
C ALA A 523 1.75 29.04 -9.67
N THR A 524 1.17 29.25 -10.85
CA THR A 524 1.27 28.31 -11.99
C THR A 524 2.73 28.06 -12.37
N ARG A 525 3.60 29.08 -12.32
CA ARG A 525 5.03 28.91 -12.59
C ARG A 525 5.71 28.06 -11.53
N ASP A 526 5.53 28.42 -10.26
CA ASP A 526 6.10 27.66 -9.15
C ASP A 526 5.68 26.18 -9.19
N LEU A 527 4.41 25.92 -9.56
CA LEU A 527 3.86 24.58 -9.69
C LEU A 527 4.49 23.79 -10.84
N ILE A 528 4.65 24.40 -12.03
CA ILE A 528 5.34 23.79 -13.17
C ILE A 528 6.80 23.51 -12.80
N ASP A 529 7.52 24.49 -12.28
CA ASP A 529 8.95 24.37 -11.93
C ASP A 529 9.18 23.35 -10.79
N THR A 530 8.23 23.18 -9.87
CA THR A 530 8.25 22.09 -8.87
C THR A 530 7.99 20.73 -9.51
N SER A 531 7.03 20.64 -10.45
CA SER A 531 6.71 19.41 -11.17
C SER A 531 7.89 18.92 -12.02
N VAL A 532 8.63 19.83 -12.66
CA VAL A 532 9.87 19.50 -13.37
C VAL A 532 10.90 18.90 -12.40
N GLN A 533 11.13 19.50 -11.23
CA GLN A 533 12.06 18.96 -10.24
C GLN A 533 11.70 17.54 -9.78
N MET A 534 10.40 17.25 -9.58
CA MET A 534 9.92 15.91 -9.22
C MET A 534 10.22 14.89 -10.32
N LEU A 535 9.90 15.21 -11.58
CA LEU A 535 10.22 14.31 -12.70
C LEU A 535 11.73 14.18 -12.93
N SER A 536 12.52 15.26 -12.79
CA SER A 536 13.98 15.21 -12.94
C SER A 536 14.64 14.27 -11.92
N ALA A 537 14.17 14.26 -10.68
CA ALA A 537 14.64 13.33 -9.66
C ALA A 537 14.31 11.87 -10.03
N ILE A 538 13.08 11.59 -10.48
CA ILE A 538 12.63 10.25 -10.88
C ILE A 538 13.34 9.76 -12.16
N VAL A 539 13.56 10.65 -13.14
CA VAL A 539 14.37 10.38 -14.34
C VAL A 539 15.85 10.14 -14.00
N GLY A 540 16.36 10.70 -12.91
CA GLY A 540 17.67 10.31 -12.36
C GLY A 540 17.73 8.83 -11.97
N MET A 541 16.64 8.30 -11.41
CA MET A 541 16.56 6.91 -10.95
C MET A 541 16.49 5.87 -12.07
N THR A 542 15.99 6.21 -13.26
CA THR A 542 15.77 5.23 -14.35
C THR A 542 17.08 4.57 -14.82
N LYS A 543 18.20 5.30 -14.78
CA LYS A 543 19.56 4.77 -15.01
C LYS A 543 19.89 3.57 -14.11
N HIS A 544 19.44 3.62 -12.85
CA HIS A 544 19.79 2.66 -11.80
C HIS A 544 18.72 1.58 -11.61
N PHE A 545 17.70 1.53 -12.47
CA PHE A 545 16.56 0.60 -12.39
C PHE A 545 16.96 -0.89 -12.48
N GLN A 546 18.17 -1.23 -12.94
CA GLN A 546 18.68 -2.60 -12.88
C GLN A 546 19.06 -3.05 -11.45
N HIS A 547 19.20 -2.12 -10.51
CA HIS A 547 19.45 -2.43 -9.10
C HIS A 547 18.14 -2.84 -8.41
N GLY A 548 18.13 -4.01 -7.75
CA GLY A 548 16.92 -4.60 -7.18
C GLY A 548 16.10 -3.65 -6.30
N ASP A 549 16.73 -2.95 -5.35
CA ASP A 549 16.01 -2.03 -4.47
C ASP A 549 15.49 -0.78 -5.20
N VAL A 550 16.08 -0.38 -6.34
CA VAL A 550 15.56 0.72 -7.17
C VAL A 550 14.35 0.22 -7.98
N LYS A 551 14.48 -0.96 -8.59
CA LYS A 551 13.40 -1.67 -9.30
C LYS A 551 12.16 -1.83 -8.42
N ARG A 552 12.34 -2.32 -7.17
CA ARG A 552 11.32 -2.38 -6.10
C ARG A 552 10.56 -1.07 -5.97
N ASN A 553 11.30 0.00 -5.69
CA ASN A 553 10.72 1.26 -5.24
C ASN A 553 10.04 2.03 -6.38
N PHE A 554 10.47 1.82 -7.63
CA PHE A 554 10.13 2.73 -8.74
C PHE A 554 8.62 2.83 -9.00
N GLY A 555 7.88 1.72 -8.98
CA GLY A 555 6.43 1.73 -9.24
C GLY A 555 5.65 2.57 -8.22
N TRP A 556 5.98 2.42 -6.93
CA TRP A 556 5.40 3.22 -5.86
C TRP A 556 5.86 4.69 -5.92
N ILE A 557 7.15 4.94 -6.17
CA ILE A 557 7.72 6.29 -6.28
C ILE A 557 7.09 7.07 -7.44
N PHE A 558 7.00 6.48 -8.63
CA PHE A 558 6.33 7.13 -9.76
C PHE A 558 4.83 7.28 -9.47
N GLY A 559 4.16 6.25 -8.92
CA GLY A 559 2.76 6.32 -8.54
C GLY A 559 2.44 7.51 -7.64
N ALA A 560 3.13 7.63 -6.50
CA ALA A 560 2.87 8.61 -5.46
C ALA A 560 3.43 10.02 -5.73
N PHE A 561 4.53 10.14 -6.48
CA PHE A 561 5.21 11.43 -6.72
C PHE A 561 5.23 11.84 -8.21
N GLY A 562 5.51 10.90 -9.11
CA GLY A 562 5.67 11.15 -10.54
C GLY A 562 4.37 11.43 -11.29
N SER A 563 3.31 10.66 -11.03
CA SER A 563 2.02 10.77 -11.74
C SER A 563 1.45 12.19 -11.62
N ALA A 564 1.40 12.71 -10.40
CA ALA A 564 1.00 14.07 -10.07
C ALA A 564 1.70 15.14 -10.93
N ALA A 565 3.02 15.10 -10.96
CA ALA A 565 3.85 16.06 -11.68
C ALA A 565 3.72 15.93 -13.21
N ALA A 566 3.69 14.70 -13.74
CA ALA A 566 3.52 14.46 -15.17
C ALA A 566 2.15 14.88 -15.69
N GLY A 567 1.08 14.66 -14.92
CA GLY A 567 -0.28 15.12 -15.24
C GLY A 567 -0.36 16.63 -15.37
N VAL A 568 0.13 17.37 -14.36
CA VAL A 568 0.18 18.84 -14.41
C VAL A 568 1.01 19.33 -15.60
N LEU A 569 2.18 18.74 -15.86
CA LEU A 569 3.05 19.18 -16.95
C LEU A 569 2.44 18.96 -18.34
N VAL A 570 1.78 17.80 -18.58
CA VAL A 570 1.14 17.56 -19.88
C VAL A 570 -0.10 18.43 -20.08
N THR A 571 -0.93 18.60 -19.04
CA THR A 571 -2.09 19.51 -19.08
C THR A 571 -1.66 20.95 -19.38
N GLU A 572 -0.62 21.46 -18.71
CA GLU A 572 -0.15 22.83 -18.92
C GLU A 572 0.51 23.01 -20.29
N VAL A 573 1.31 22.05 -20.77
CA VAL A 573 1.83 22.08 -22.15
C VAL A 573 0.67 22.12 -23.16
N ARG A 574 -0.35 21.27 -23.00
CA ARG A 574 -1.55 21.25 -23.86
C ARG A 574 -2.31 22.58 -23.80
N ARG A 575 -2.61 23.08 -22.60
CA ARG A 575 -3.35 24.33 -22.35
C ARG A 575 -2.68 25.54 -22.99
N TYR A 576 -1.38 25.72 -22.77
CA TYR A 576 -0.63 26.84 -23.33
C TYR A 576 -0.44 26.73 -24.85
N THR A 577 -0.36 25.52 -25.39
CA THR A 577 -0.28 25.30 -26.86
C THR A 577 -1.60 25.66 -27.55
N ILE A 578 -2.73 25.16 -27.06
CA ILE A 578 -4.07 25.49 -27.58
C ILE A 578 -4.36 27.00 -27.46
N SER A 579 -3.92 27.61 -26.35
CA SER A 579 -4.09 29.06 -26.12
C SER A 579 -3.13 29.94 -26.95
N ASN A 580 -2.17 29.35 -27.66
CA ASN A 580 -1.06 30.04 -28.34
C ASN A 580 -0.32 31.04 -27.43
N GLN A 581 0.00 30.62 -26.19
CA GLN A 581 0.68 31.43 -25.18
C GLN A 581 2.02 30.80 -24.75
N PRO A 582 3.02 31.59 -24.34
CA PRO A 582 4.26 31.05 -23.79
C PRO A 582 3.99 30.37 -22.43
N LEU A 583 4.53 29.16 -22.25
CA LEU A 583 4.44 28.42 -21.00
C LEU A 583 5.22 29.17 -19.88
N PRO A 584 4.60 29.51 -18.74
CA PRO A 584 5.27 30.24 -17.67
C PRO A 584 6.12 29.29 -16.82
N SER A 585 7.32 28.95 -17.29
CA SER A 585 8.27 28.09 -16.59
C SER A 585 9.70 28.63 -16.67
N SER A 586 10.52 28.28 -15.69
CA SER A 586 11.97 28.45 -15.76
C SER A 586 12.64 27.44 -16.71
N THR A 587 11.99 26.30 -16.99
CA THR A 587 12.47 25.25 -17.89
C THR A 587 11.82 25.41 -19.28
N PRO A 588 12.58 25.29 -20.40
CA PRO A 588 12.01 25.40 -21.74
C PRO A 588 10.91 24.37 -22.03
N ARG A 589 9.83 24.78 -22.72
CA ARG A 589 8.72 23.89 -23.17
C ARG A 589 9.24 22.63 -23.89
N SER A 590 10.28 22.77 -24.72
CA SER A 590 10.92 21.67 -25.46
C SER A 590 11.60 20.65 -24.54
N GLU A 591 12.18 21.08 -23.41
CA GLU A 591 12.80 20.19 -22.44
C GLU A 591 11.76 19.44 -21.60
N ILE A 592 10.66 20.10 -21.24
CA ILE A 592 9.51 19.48 -20.57
C ILE A 592 8.91 18.39 -21.48
N ILE A 593 8.64 18.71 -22.74
CA ILE A 593 8.15 17.74 -23.75
C ILE A 593 9.11 16.56 -23.86
N ARG A 594 10.42 16.81 -24.06
CA ARG A 594 11.44 15.75 -24.18
C ARG A 594 11.50 14.86 -22.93
N THR A 595 11.25 15.42 -21.74
CA THR A 595 11.21 14.66 -20.47
C THR A 595 9.97 13.77 -20.39
N LEU A 596 8.79 14.27 -20.81
CA LEU A 596 7.56 13.48 -20.88
C LEU A 596 7.68 12.36 -21.93
N SER A 597 8.16 12.68 -23.15
CA SER A 597 8.41 11.68 -24.21
C SER A 597 9.42 10.62 -23.79
N TYR A 598 10.48 10.99 -23.06
CA TYR A 598 11.43 10.04 -22.48
C TYR A 598 10.75 9.09 -21.50
N LEU A 599 9.93 9.60 -20.56
CA LEU A 599 9.20 8.76 -19.61
C LEU A 599 8.24 7.80 -20.32
N ILE A 600 7.46 8.28 -21.30
CA ILE A 600 6.56 7.44 -22.11
C ILE A 600 7.34 6.30 -22.78
N SER A 601 8.41 6.62 -23.51
CA SER A 601 9.25 5.63 -24.19
C SER A 601 9.94 4.66 -23.23
N TRP A 602 10.39 5.15 -22.07
CA TRP A 602 11.04 4.32 -21.06
C TRP A 602 10.06 3.33 -20.43
N PHE A 603 8.86 3.76 -20.05
CA PHE A 603 7.81 2.86 -19.54
C PHE A 603 7.34 1.83 -20.58
N GLN A 604 7.29 2.19 -21.86
CA GLN A 604 7.05 1.24 -22.96
C GLN A 604 8.20 0.21 -23.13
N SER A 605 9.43 0.60 -22.81
CA SER A 605 10.62 -0.25 -22.96
C SER A 605 10.87 -1.21 -21.79
N VAL A 606 10.28 -0.95 -20.61
CA VAL A 606 10.59 -1.66 -19.36
C VAL A 606 9.44 -2.57 -18.94
N LYS A 607 9.73 -3.86 -18.71
CA LYS A 607 8.82 -4.76 -18.00
C LYS A 607 8.73 -4.35 -16.52
N MET A 608 7.77 -3.47 -16.25
CA MET A 608 7.35 -3.02 -14.92
C MET A 608 6.92 -4.20 -14.02
N PRO A 609 6.73 -3.97 -12.70
CA PRO A 609 5.81 -4.81 -11.96
C PRO A 609 4.45 -4.83 -12.64
N PHE A 610 3.70 -5.89 -12.40
CA PHE A 610 2.26 -5.87 -12.58
C PHE A 610 1.60 -6.13 -11.23
N ASP A 611 2.24 -5.70 -10.13
CA ASP A 611 1.47 -5.24 -8.98
C ASP A 611 0.60 -4.06 -9.41
N LEU A 612 -0.29 -3.60 -8.54
CA LEU A 612 -1.20 -2.52 -8.90
C LEU A 612 -0.44 -1.17 -9.04
N ALA A 613 0.80 -1.04 -8.55
CA ALA A 613 1.64 0.15 -8.79
C ALA A 613 2.16 0.21 -10.22
N GLY A 614 2.83 -0.84 -10.71
CA GLY A 614 3.29 -0.91 -12.09
C GLY A 614 2.15 -0.92 -13.11
N THR A 615 1.00 -1.52 -12.74
CA THR A 615 -0.24 -1.45 -13.52
C THR A 615 -0.77 -0.02 -13.62
N VAL A 616 -0.91 0.70 -12.50
CA VAL A 616 -1.34 2.11 -12.47
C VAL A 616 -0.38 3.01 -13.23
N CYS A 617 0.93 2.83 -13.10
CA CYS A 617 1.92 3.58 -13.87
C CYS A 617 1.75 3.35 -15.38
N THR A 618 1.49 2.10 -15.79
CA THR A 618 1.32 1.73 -17.21
C THR A 618 0.06 2.36 -17.80
N GLU A 619 -1.09 2.31 -17.12
CA GLU A 619 -2.31 2.95 -17.60
C GLU A 619 -2.20 4.49 -17.58
N PHE A 620 -1.58 5.06 -16.54
CA PHE A 620 -1.36 6.50 -16.45
C PHE A 620 -0.49 7.04 -17.59
N ILE A 621 0.59 6.33 -17.96
CA ILE A 621 1.47 6.71 -19.07
C ILE A 621 0.74 6.72 -20.42
N LYS A 622 -0.28 5.87 -20.64
CA LYS A 622 -1.12 5.94 -21.85
C LYS A 622 -1.92 7.24 -21.92
N VAL A 623 -2.40 7.75 -20.77
CA VAL A 623 -3.09 9.05 -20.68
C VAL A 623 -2.12 10.20 -20.94
N ILE A 624 -0.91 10.14 -20.35
CA ILE A 624 0.13 11.15 -20.59
C ILE A 624 0.59 11.18 -22.06
N SER A 625 0.70 10.02 -22.74
CA SER A 625 0.97 9.98 -24.18
C SER A 625 -0.12 10.73 -24.94
N ARG A 626 -1.39 10.31 -24.81
CA ARG A 626 -2.51 10.91 -25.56
C ARG A 626 -2.58 12.44 -25.39
N LEU A 627 -2.47 12.94 -24.15
CA LEU A 627 -2.51 14.38 -23.87
C LEU A 627 -1.30 15.14 -24.42
N LEU A 628 -0.14 14.47 -24.58
CA LEU A 628 1.04 15.04 -25.22
C LEU A 628 0.92 15.01 -26.74
N ASP A 629 0.42 13.92 -27.31
CA ASP A 629 0.18 13.74 -28.75
C ASP A 629 -0.83 14.80 -29.23
N GLU A 630 -1.95 14.99 -28.51
CA GLU A 630 -2.91 16.09 -28.73
C GLU A 630 -2.28 17.50 -28.67
N ALA A 631 -1.21 17.68 -27.90
CA ALA A 631 -0.49 18.96 -27.76
C ALA A 631 0.65 19.14 -28.78
N LEU A 632 1.00 18.10 -29.53
CA LEU A 632 2.00 18.13 -30.60
C LEU A 632 1.34 18.21 -31.98
N ASP A 633 0.24 17.49 -32.19
CA ASP A 633 -0.54 17.47 -33.43
C ASP A 633 -1.54 18.66 -33.55
N TYR A 634 -1.64 19.52 -32.52
CA TYR A 634 -2.54 20.68 -32.54
C TYR A 634 -2.19 21.67 -33.66
N GLN A 635 -3.06 21.72 -34.68
CA GLN A 635 -3.05 22.74 -35.72
C GLN A 635 -4.02 23.86 -35.36
N GLN A 636 -3.59 25.11 -35.51
CA GLN A 636 -4.48 26.25 -35.31
C GLN A 636 -5.61 26.26 -36.35
N PRO A 637 -6.86 26.56 -35.97
CA PRO A 637 -7.93 26.81 -36.93
C PRO A 637 -7.51 27.89 -37.93
N PRO A 638 -7.77 27.73 -39.25
CA PRO A 638 -7.46 28.77 -40.22
C PRO A 638 -8.21 30.06 -39.85
N PRO A 639 -7.56 31.24 -39.95
CA PRO A 639 -8.17 32.49 -39.51
C PRO A 639 -9.47 32.75 -40.28
N SER A 640 -10.57 32.85 -39.54
CA SER A 640 -11.91 33.05 -40.12
C SER A 640 -11.95 34.35 -40.93
N SER A 641 -12.20 34.24 -42.23
CA SER A 641 -12.21 35.34 -43.20
C SER A 641 -13.46 36.22 -43.12
N SER A 642 -13.89 36.55 -41.90
CA SER A 642 -15.07 37.37 -41.57
C SER A 642 -14.78 38.89 -41.62
N ALA A 643 -14.14 39.34 -42.70
CA ALA A 643 -13.95 40.75 -43.02
C ALA A 643 -14.09 40.97 -44.53
N LEU A 644 -15.29 40.70 -45.06
CA LEU A 644 -15.68 41.11 -46.41
C LEU A 644 -15.55 42.63 -46.53
N PRO A 645 -14.71 43.17 -47.43
CA PRO A 645 -14.69 44.61 -47.69
C PRO A 645 -16.03 45.02 -48.30
N LEU A 646 -16.69 46.01 -47.68
CA LEU A 646 -17.88 46.63 -48.26
C LEU A 646 -17.53 47.21 -49.63
N THR A 647 -18.18 46.72 -50.69
CA THR A 647 -17.93 47.15 -52.06
C THR A 647 -18.70 48.44 -52.38
N PRO A 648 -18.00 49.56 -52.68
CA PRO A 648 -18.63 50.70 -53.32
C PRO A 648 -18.75 50.42 -54.83
N ASN A 649 -19.99 50.38 -55.31
CA ASN A 649 -20.34 50.38 -56.73
C ASN A 649 -20.93 51.77 -57.08
N PRO A 650 -20.98 52.25 -58.34
CA PRO A 650 -20.45 51.66 -59.59
C PRO A 650 -19.65 52.69 -60.44
N HIS A 651 -19.26 52.28 -61.66
CA HIS A 651 -18.78 53.10 -62.80
C HIS A 651 -17.49 53.93 -62.64
N GLU A 652 -16.45 53.55 -63.39
CA GLU A 652 -16.07 54.30 -64.61
C GLU A 652 -15.17 53.45 -65.53
N THR A 653 -14.85 53.93 -66.74
CA THR A 653 -14.30 53.13 -67.87
C THR A 653 -12.92 53.60 -68.34
N GLY A 654 -12.01 52.69 -68.72
CA GLY A 654 -10.85 53.09 -69.53
C GLY A 654 -9.73 52.05 -69.80
N ASN A 655 -9.57 51.69 -71.08
CA ASN A 655 -8.32 51.42 -71.83
C ASN A 655 -7.16 50.55 -71.28
N MET A 656 -6.99 49.39 -71.92
CA MET A 656 -5.84 49.00 -72.78
C MET A 656 -4.35 49.05 -72.30
N ASN A 657 -3.66 47.95 -72.65
CA ASN A 657 -2.35 47.85 -73.36
C ASN A 657 -1.03 47.43 -72.64
N ILE A 658 -0.55 46.23 -73.05
CA ILE A 658 0.76 45.94 -73.71
C ILE A 658 2.05 45.67 -72.87
N ASN A 659 2.67 44.50 -73.16
CA ASN A 659 4.09 44.09 -73.02
C ASN A 659 4.74 43.99 -71.62
N ALA A 660 5.84 43.24 -71.39
CA ALA A 660 6.46 42.05 -72.04
C ALA A 660 7.68 41.59 -71.19
N ALA A 661 8.39 40.53 -71.63
CA ALA A 661 9.64 39.95 -71.10
C ALA A 661 9.54 39.29 -69.70
N ASN A 662 9.76 37.97 -69.54
CA ASN A 662 10.96 37.15 -69.76
C ASN A 662 12.15 37.47 -68.82
N ASN A 663 12.52 36.47 -68.00
CA ASN A 663 13.77 35.75 -68.23
C ASN A 663 13.78 34.35 -67.56
N ASN A 664 13.95 33.31 -68.37
CA ASN A 664 14.43 31.97 -67.96
C ASN A 664 15.99 31.99 -67.95
N THR A 665 16.77 30.95 -67.57
CA THR A 665 16.47 29.52 -67.29
C THR A 665 17.17 29.04 -65.98
N THR A 666 18.06 28.04 -65.81
CA THR A 666 18.78 27.12 -66.73
C THR A 666 19.28 25.83 -66.00
N LEU A 667 18.57 24.71 -66.20
CA LEU A 667 19.05 23.31 -66.36
C LEU A 667 19.91 22.62 -65.24
N HIS A 668 19.45 21.50 -64.65
CA HIS A 668 19.65 20.06 -65.04
C HIS A 668 20.91 19.40 -64.40
N THR A 669 21.10 18.06 -64.30
CA THR A 669 20.45 16.88 -64.94
C THR A 669 20.26 15.68 -63.96
N GLN A 670 20.07 14.44 -64.45
CA GLN A 670 19.42 13.30 -63.78
C GLN A 670 20.34 12.08 -63.48
N LEU A 671 19.75 11.02 -62.89
CA LEU A 671 20.31 9.69 -62.57
C LEU A 671 20.63 8.80 -63.81
N PRO A 672 21.37 7.69 -63.59
CA PRO A 672 21.21 6.40 -64.28
C PRO A 672 20.72 5.24 -63.35
N GLN A 673 20.40 4.06 -63.92
CA GLN A 673 19.74 2.90 -63.28
C GLN A 673 20.60 1.60 -63.18
N GLU A 674 20.30 0.81 -62.14
CA GLU A 674 20.18 -0.68 -62.01
C GLU A 674 21.16 -1.69 -62.68
N THR A 675 21.48 -2.77 -61.92
CA THR A 675 21.62 -4.17 -62.40
C THR A 675 21.64 -5.18 -61.22
N ASP A 676 21.57 -6.49 -61.49
CA ASP A 676 20.96 -7.54 -60.62
C ASP A 676 21.90 -8.59 -59.94
N ILE A 677 21.49 -9.07 -58.73
CA ILE A 677 21.33 -10.49 -58.21
C ILE A 677 22.47 -11.55 -58.46
N PRO A 678 22.83 -12.56 -57.58
CA PRO A 678 22.01 -13.30 -56.59
C PRO A 678 22.57 -13.74 -55.19
N ALA A 679 21.62 -14.00 -54.27
CA ALA A 679 21.46 -15.11 -53.29
C ALA A 679 22.63 -15.86 -52.58
N SER A 680 22.46 -16.19 -51.28
CA SER A 680 21.95 -17.53 -50.83
C SER A 680 21.97 -17.79 -49.30
N GLN A 681 21.03 -18.63 -48.82
CA GLN A 681 20.99 -19.36 -47.52
C GLN A 681 20.84 -18.52 -46.21
N GLN A 682 20.25 -19.01 -45.09
CA GLN A 682 19.75 -20.36 -44.71
C GLN A 682 18.49 -20.28 -43.78
N GLN A 683 17.88 -21.43 -43.47
CA GLN A 683 16.61 -21.64 -42.72
C GLN A 683 16.88 -22.04 -41.22
N PRO A 684 15.91 -22.37 -40.31
CA PRO A 684 14.50 -22.81 -40.52
C PRO A 684 13.41 -22.23 -39.57
N GLN A 685 12.16 -22.69 -39.79
CA GLN A 685 10.98 -22.56 -38.92
C GLN A 685 10.69 -23.89 -38.19
N LEU A 686 9.82 -23.91 -37.17
CA LEU A 686 8.71 -24.87 -37.07
C LEU A 686 7.61 -24.43 -36.06
N GLN A 687 6.42 -25.06 -36.12
CA GLN A 687 5.21 -24.69 -35.36
C GLN A 687 4.93 -25.61 -34.13
N GLY A 688 4.01 -25.21 -33.24
CA GLY A 688 3.20 -26.21 -32.50
C GLY A 688 2.46 -25.81 -31.22
N LEU A 689 1.13 -25.65 -31.32
CA LEU A 689 0.08 -26.08 -30.36
C LEU A 689 -0.05 -25.45 -28.93
N MET A 690 -1.29 -25.03 -28.63
CA MET A 690 -1.89 -24.87 -27.28
C MET A 690 -2.26 -26.25 -26.69
N PRO A 691 -2.45 -26.41 -25.35
CA PRO A 691 -3.79 -26.24 -24.77
C PRO A 691 -3.89 -25.69 -23.32
N ASP A 692 -5.04 -25.04 -23.04
CA ASP A 692 -5.82 -24.85 -21.80
C ASP A 692 -5.20 -25.00 -20.38
N GLY A 693 -5.47 -24.02 -19.51
CA GLY A 693 -5.36 -24.15 -18.04
C GLY A 693 -5.14 -22.83 -17.27
N GLY A 694 -6.16 -21.97 -17.15
CA GLY A 694 -6.01 -20.61 -16.57
C GLY A 694 -6.01 -20.50 -15.02
N PRO A 695 -5.38 -19.46 -14.43
CA PRO A 695 -5.38 -19.16 -12.98
C PRO A 695 -6.18 -17.89 -12.58
N MET A 696 -6.21 -17.56 -11.28
CA MET A 696 -6.79 -16.32 -10.71
C MET A 696 -5.78 -15.16 -10.67
N GLU A 697 -6.28 -13.92 -10.70
CA GLU A 697 -5.51 -12.65 -10.58
C GLU A 697 -5.54 -12.09 -9.13
N SER A 698 -4.45 -11.45 -8.64
CA SER A 698 -4.37 -10.90 -7.26
C SER A 698 -3.17 -9.95 -7.05
N LEU A 699 -3.36 -8.62 -6.97
CA LEU A 699 -2.29 -7.61 -7.07
C LEU A 699 -2.31 -6.53 -5.95
N CYS A 700 -1.15 -6.12 -5.37
CA CYS A 700 -1.02 -5.32 -4.11
C CYS A 700 -0.36 -3.91 -4.30
N PHE A 701 -0.36 -2.98 -3.29
CA PHE A 701 -0.05 -1.53 -3.53
C PHE A 701 0.08 -0.50 -2.34
N GLY A 702 1.27 0.03 -1.95
CA GLY A 702 1.40 1.40 -1.35
C GLY A 702 2.10 1.73 0.02
N MET A 703 2.53 0.76 0.84
CA MET A 703 3.02 0.85 2.23
C MET A 703 4.09 -0.22 2.48
N GLY A 704 3.89 -1.39 1.86
CA GLY A 704 4.97 -2.26 1.41
C GLY A 704 5.39 -1.92 -0.03
N MET A 705 6.34 -2.68 -0.57
CA MET A 705 6.71 -2.64 -1.99
C MET A 705 7.25 -4.01 -2.46
N GLU A 706 6.54 -4.73 -3.35
CA GLU A 706 7.03 -5.47 -4.56
C GLU A 706 6.04 -6.50 -5.16
N TYR A 707 5.58 -6.29 -6.42
CA TYR A 707 5.15 -7.32 -7.43
C TYR A 707 3.99 -8.29 -6.96
N GLY A 708 3.35 -9.17 -7.74
CA GLY A 708 3.06 -9.32 -9.18
C GLY A 708 1.77 -10.20 -9.37
N VAL A 709 1.33 -10.66 -10.55
CA VAL A 709 1.55 -10.19 -11.94
C VAL A 709 0.51 -10.75 -12.96
N TYR A 710 -0.06 -9.89 -13.86
CA TYR A 710 -1.11 -10.13 -14.90
C TYR A 710 -2.57 -10.34 -14.42
N GLY A 711 -3.63 -10.12 -15.23
CA GLY A 711 -3.76 -9.33 -16.49
C GLY A 711 -4.89 -9.74 -17.50
N VAL A 712 -5.94 -8.90 -17.66
CA VAL A 712 -6.98 -8.84 -18.77
C VAL A 712 -8.08 -9.94 -18.72
N GLY A 713 -9.38 -9.73 -19.04
CA GLY A 713 -10.23 -8.59 -19.51
C GLY A 713 -11.60 -9.14 -20.03
N ASP A 714 -12.71 -8.43 -20.26
CA ASP A 714 -13.10 -7.03 -19.96
C ASP A 714 -14.43 -6.96 -19.16
N ASP A 715 -15.69 -6.62 -19.59
CA ASP A 715 -16.33 -6.09 -20.82
C ASP A 715 -17.79 -5.52 -20.53
N ALA A 716 -18.45 -4.85 -21.50
CA ALA A 716 -19.90 -4.55 -21.69
C ALA A 716 -20.77 -3.78 -20.63
N PHE A 717 -20.87 -2.44 -20.83
CA PHE A 717 -22.07 -1.56 -20.77
C PHE A 717 -22.88 -1.17 -19.48
N HIS A 718 -23.10 0.16 -19.38
CA HIS A 718 -24.20 0.95 -18.76
C HIS A 718 -24.40 1.00 -17.21
N GLY A 719 -24.60 2.22 -16.63
CA GLY A 719 -24.99 2.31 -15.20
C GLY A 719 -25.45 3.62 -14.50
N LEU A 720 -25.12 4.85 -14.93
CA LEU A 720 -25.63 6.16 -14.40
C LEU A 720 -25.53 6.50 -12.88
N GLY A 721 -25.07 7.73 -12.55
CA GLY A 721 -25.35 8.36 -11.23
C GLY A 721 -24.47 9.56 -10.81
N ARG A 722 -24.72 10.78 -11.34
CA ARG A 722 -24.05 12.04 -10.88
C ARG A 722 -24.58 12.49 -9.49
N GLY A 723 -23.73 13.16 -8.70
CA GLY A 723 -24.08 13.91 -7.48
C GLY A 723 -23.01 14.94 -7.12
N LEU A 724 -23.39 16.19 -6.83
CA LEU A 724 -22.46 17.33 -6.81
C LEU A 724 -21.75 17.55 -5.47
N VAL A 725 -20.41 17.67 -5.50
CA VAL A 725 -19.57 18.49 -4.60
C VAL A 725 -18.44 19.08 -5.46
N SER A 726 -18.14 20.38 -5.32
CA SER A 726 -17.11 21.07 -6.11
C SER A 726 -15.73 21.06 -5.41
N ASP A 727 -15.05 19.92 -5.47
CA ASP A 727 -13.79 19.68 -4.73
C ASP A 727 -12.54 19.96 -5.58
N GLY A 728 -12.19 21.25 -5.75
CA GLY A 728 -11.04 21.73 -6.55
C GLY A 728 -9.63 21.36 -6.05
N MET A 729 -9.49 20.26 -5.31
CA MET A 729 -8.23 19.53 -5.06
C MET A 729 -8.17 18.20 -5.83
N ASN A 730 -9.29 17.72 -6.36
CA ASN A 730 -9.37 16.45 -7.05
C ASN A 730 -8.41 16.42 -8.25
N TRP A 731 -7.60 15.37 -8.34
CA TRP A 731 -6.62 15.19 -9.41
C TRP A 731 -7.26 15.07 -10.80
N LEU A 732 -8.54 14.70 -10.86
CA LEU A 732 -9.34 14.57 -12.08
C LEU A 732 -9.64 15.91 -12.77
N ASP A 733 -9.91 16.97 -12.00
CA ASP A 733 -10.27 18.29 -12.54
C ASP A 733 -9.13 18.88 -13.39
N GLU A 734 -7.88 18.60 -13.03
CA GLU A 734 -6.68 19.03 -13.76
C GLU A 734 -6.29 18.11 -14.93
N LEU A 735 -6.97 16.97 -15.12
CA LEU A 735 -6.78 16.11 -16.31
C LEU A 735 -7.82 16.37 -17.40
N GLY A 736 -8.80 17.25 -17.16
CA GLY A 736 -9.79 17.67 -18.17
C GLY A 736 -10.80 16.59 -18.57
N LEU A 737 -11.00 15.56 -17.73
CA LEU A 737 -11.87 14.41 -18.02
C LEU A 737 -13.35 14.63 -17.65
N ASN A 738 -13.76 15.86 -17.30
CA ASN A 738 -15.17 16.18 -17.08
C ASN A 738 -15.96 16.05 -18.39
N THR A 739 -16.88 15.08 -18.42
CA THR A 739 -17.70 14.74 -19.59
C THR A 739 -18.93 15.63 -19.70
N ASP A 740 -18.70 16.90 -20.00
CA ASP A 740 -19.70 17.77 -20.60
C ASP A 740 -19.53 17.72 -22.12
N LEU A 741 -20.08 16.66 -22.73
CA LEU A 741 -20.30 16.58 -24.17
C LEU A 741 -21.43 17.55 -24.56
N ASP A 742 -21.28 18.24 -25.68
CA ASP A 742 -22.28 19.18 -26.17
C ASP A 742 -23.65 18.53 -26.33
N ASP A 743 -24.65 19.03 -25.58
CA ASP A 743 -26.07 18.79 -25.84
C ASP A 743 -26.50 19.63 -27.06
N GLY A 744 -25.92 19.27 -28.21
CA GLY A 744 -26.11 19.92 -29.52
C GLY A 744 -27.53 19.72 -30.04
N GLY A 745 -28.45 20.57 -29.57
CA GLY A 745 -29.87 20.45 -29.84
C GLY A 745 -30.21 20.49 -31.33
N ILE A 746 -30.83 19.42 -31.83
CA ILE A 746 -31.49 19.36 -33.14
C ILE A 746 -32.99 19.29 -32.89
N GLY A 747 -33.71 20.35 -33.27
CA GLY A 747 -35.17 20.42 -33.17
C GLY A 747 -35.84 20.34 -34.54
N SER A 748 -36.46 19.19 -34.83
CA SER A 748 -37.51 19.02 -35.85
C SER A 748 -38.25 17.70 -35.64
#